data_AF-A0A2I0KVG9-F1
#
_entry.id   AF-A0A2I0KVG9-F1
#
_cell.length_a   1.000
_cell.length_b   1.000
_cell.length_c   1.000
_cell.angle_alpha   90.00
_cell.angle_beta   90.00
_cell.angle_gamma   90.00
#
_symmetry.space_group_name_H-M   'P 1'
#
loop_
_entity.id
_entity.type
_entity.pdbx_description
1 polymer ?
#
loop_
_entity_poly.entity_id
_entity_poly.type
_entity_poly.pdbx_seq_one_letter_code
_entity_poly.pdbx_strand_id
1 'polypeptide(L)'
;MSWGLGWKRPSEVFRLTLTFGTDDPTPIEIANRTSVSSETSTSSNSSLSSLSPRDQDPGCRIDLDWTAGDDEDQVALRLQSQLMVAMPMPQDTVVLELNCQEEDENVGVEMKVVRRREPLKAVVMSKSAGSGQQNDGMGVLTRLLRWNFVDSAASGEGNVGCGEHWRTVTAISLSSCGLTVLPVEITRLPHLEKLYLDNNKLSVLPPELGDLKNLKVLRVDNNMLVSVPVELRQCVELVELSLEHNKLVRPLLDFRAMAELRVLRLFGNPLEFLPEILPLHKLRHLSLANIRIVADENLRSVNVQIEMENSSYFVASRHKLSAFFSLIFRFSSCHHPLLASALSKIMQDQGNRIFVGKDENAVRQLISMISSDNRHVVEQACSALSSLAADVTVALQLMKCDIMKPIETVLRSFMAEEVISVLQVVISLAFTSDTVSQKMLTKDVLKSLKSLCAHKDPEVQRLALLAVGNLGFCLENRRVLVTSESLRELLLRLTVTPVPRVNKAAARALAILGENENLRRSIRGRPVSKQGLRILAMDGGGMKGLATVQMLKEIEKGTGKRIHELFDLICGTSTGGMLAVALAIKLMTLEQCEEIYKNLGKLVFADPVPKDNEAASWREKLDQLYKSSSQSFRVVVHGSKVISI
;
A
#
# COMPACT_ATOMS: atom_id res chain seq x y z
N MET A 1 -57.28 41.86 -5.97
CA MET A 1 -57.53 40.47 -5.53
C MET A 1 -56.20 39.75 -5.49
N SER A 2 -55.61 39.66 -4.30
CA SER A 2 -54.37 38.95 -4.00
C SER A 2 -54.63 37.45 -4.00
N TRP A 3 -54.03 36.72 -4.94
CA TRP A 3 -54.00 35.27 -4.92
C TRP A 3 -52.87 34.82 -4.00
N GLY A 4 -53.19 34.56 -2.73
CA GLY A 4 -52.32 33.87 -1.79
C GLY A 4 -52.32 32.37 -2.06
N LEU A 5 -51.45 31.91 -2.96
CA LEU A 5 -51.07 30.50 -3.06
C LEU A 5 -49.88 30.27 -2.11
N GLY A 6 -50.19 29.92 -0.86
CA GLY A 6 -49.21 29.50 0.12
C GLY A 6 -48.60 28.15 -0.25
N TRP A 7 -47.56 28.17 -1.09
CA TRP A 7 -46.63 27.04 -1.18
C TRP A 7 -45.87 27.00 0.15
N LYS A 8 -46.32 26.17 1.10
CA LYS A 8 -45.50 25.79 2.26
C LYS A 8 -44.22 25.19 1.69
N ARG A 9 -43.11 25.92 1.80
CA ARG A 9 -41.78 25.37 1.51
C ARG A 9 -41.62 24.10 2.37
N PRO A 10 -41.06 23.00 1.85
CA PRO A 10 -40.84 21.81 2.66
C PRO A 10 -39.96 22.20 3.85
N SER A 11 -40.56 22.19 5.05
CA SER A 11 -39.88 22.43 6.31
C SER A 11 -38.88 21.30 6.51
N GLU A 12 -37.66 21.64 6.94
CA GLU A 12 -36.69 20.63 7.32
C GLU A 12 -37.23 19.84 8.52
N VAL A 13 -37.25 18.51 8.44
CA VAL A 13 -37.67 17.64 9.54
C VAL A 13 -36.45 16.92 10.07
N PHE A 14 -36.22 17.03 11.37
CA PHE A 14 -35.24 16.27 12.11
C PHE A 14 -35.89 15.05 12.73
N ARG A 15 -35.19 13.92 12.67
CA ARG A 15 -35.58 12.65 13.29
C ARG A 15 -34.50 12.21 14.26
N LEU A 16 -34.88 12.02 15.52
CA LEU A 16 -34.05 11.46 16.57
C LEU A 16 -34.54 10.05 16.90
N THR A 17 -33.69 9.07 16.64
CA THR A 17 -33.93 7.65 16.91
C THR A 17 -33.12 7.25 18.14
N LEU A 18 -33.83 6.72 19.14
CA LEU A 18 -33.27 6.18 20.38
C LEU A 18 -33.41 4.65 20.36
N THR A 19 -32.33 3.94 20.66
CA THR A 19 -32.29 2.47 20.66
C THR A 19 -31.86 1.93 22.02
N PHE A 20 -32.67 1.04 22.57
CA PHE A 20 -32.49 0.38 23.86
C PHE A 20 -32.23 -1.11 23.66
N GLY A 21 -31.37 -1.71 24.47
CA GLY A 21 -31.11 -3.17 24.43
C GLY A 21 -29.67 -3.55 24.74
N THR A 22 -29.38 -4.87 24.73
CA THR A 22 -28.08 -5.46 25.09
C THR A 22 -27.17 -5.78 23.90
N ASP A 23 -27.68 -5.76 22.67
CA ASP A 23 -26.92 -6.11 21.47
C ASP A 23 -26.18 -4.88 20.90
N ASP A 24 -25.04 -5.10 20.25
CA ASP A 24 -24.23 -4.04 19.65
C ASP A 24 -24.76 -3.70 18.25
N PRO A 25 -25.23 -2.47 17.99
CA PRO A 25 -25.61 -2.09 16.64
C PRO A 25 -24.35 -2.08 15.76
N THR A 26 -24.43 -2.80 14.63
CA THR A 26 -23.29 -2.93 13.72
C THR A 26 -23.03 -1.61 12.97
N PRO A 27 -21.77 -1.28 12.59
CA PRO A 27 -21.45 -0.04 11.87
C PRO A 27 -22.22 0.14 10.56
N ILE A 28 -22.61 -0.98 9.93
CA ILE A 28 -23.35 -1.03 8.67
C ILE A 28 -24.83 -0.69 8.89
N GLU A 29 -25.42 -1.06 10.04
CA GLU A 29 -26.81 -0.72 10.35
C GLU A 29 -27.01 0.76 10.67
N ILE A 30 -26.00 1.43 11.24
CA ILE A 30 -26.06 2.87 11.52
C ILE A 30 -25.84 3.69 10.22
N ALA A 31 -24.96 3.23 9.32
CA ALA A 31 -24.63 3.91 8.06
C ALA A 31 -25.63 3.62 6.92
N ASN A 32 -26.18 2.41 6.78
CA ASN A 32 -27.16 2.09 5.74
C ASN A 32 -28.58 2.60 6.05
N ARG A 33 -28.89 2.91 7.31
CA ARG A 33 -30.22 3.43 7.68
C ARG A 33 -30.37 4.95 7.46
N THR A 34 -29.28 5.64 7.12
CA THR A 34 -29.29 7.05 6.66
C THR A 34 -29.32 7.19 5.13
N SER A 35 -29.11 6.10 4.37
CA SER A 35 -29.03 6.13 2.89
C SER A 35 -30.30 5.69 2.15
N VAL A 36 -31.36 5.23 2.83
CA VAL A 36 -32.64 4.87 2.20
C VAL A 36 -33.61 6.05 2.24
N SER A 37 -33.42 7.01 1.32
CA SER A 37 -34.49 7.93 0.93
C SER A 37 -34.33 8.35 -0.53
N SER A 38 -34.40 7.38 -1.44
CA SER A 38 -34.54 7.65 -2.86
C SER A 38 -35.19 6.49 -3.62
N GLU A 39 -36.36 6.03 -3.18
CA GLU A 39 -37.27 5.32 -4.09
C GLU A 39 -38.70 5.83 -3.88
N THR A 40 -39.22 6.41 -4.96
CA THR A 40 -40.58 6.89 -5.14
C THR A 40 -41.58 5.76 -5.01
N SER A 41 -42.59 5.90 -4.15
CA SER A 41 -43.89 5.29 -4.43
C SER A 41 -45.04 6.12 -3.83
N THR A 42 -46.05 6.24 -4.67
CA THR A 42 -47.28 7.01 -4.56
C THR A 42 -48.23 6.49 -3.50
N SER A 43 -48.99 7.44 -2.92
CA SER A 43 -50.16 7.30 -2.07
C SER A 43 -51.05 6.07 -2.27
N SER A 44 -51.44 5.40 -1.18
CA SER A 44 -52.84 4.99 -0.94
C SER A 44 -53.11 4.67 0.53
N ASN A 45 -54.35 4.93 0.94
CA ASN A 45 -54.89 4.93 2.30
C ASN A 45 -55.01 3.53 2.95
N SER A 46 -54.99 3.56 4.30
CA SER A 46 -55.75 2.73 5.25
C SER A 46 -55.79 1.21 5.06
N SER A 47 -55.20 0.48 6.00
CA SER A 47 -55.90 -0.54 6.82
C SER A 47 -54.93 -1.21 7.81
N LEU A 48 -55.38 -1.36 9.06
CA LEU A 48 -54.80 -2.33 10.00
C LEU A 48 -54.88 -3.73 9.37
N SER A 49 -53.75 -4.42 9.24
CA SER A 49 -53.75 -5.88 9.06
C SER A 49 -52.54 -6.52 9.75
N SER A 50 -52.89 -7.40 10.69
CA SER A 50 -52.17 -8.56 11.23
C SER A 50 -50.69 -8.77 10.85
N LEU A 51 -49.80 -8.54 11.83
CA LEU A 51 -48.44 -9.07 11.85
C LEU A 51 -48.46 -10.59 12.07
N SER A 52 -47.78 -11.33 11.19
CA SER A 52 -47.36 -12.72 11.42
C SER A 52 -46.10 -12.75 12.31
N PRO A 53 -45.90 -13.78 13.15
CA PRO A 53 -44.91 -13.73 14.21
C PRO A 53 -43.60 -14.43 13.80
N ARG A 54 -42.73 -13.78 13.03
CA ARG A 54 -41.31 -14.16 12.88
C ARG A 54 -40.47 -12.97 12.44
N ASP A 55 -40.01 -12.18 13.40
CA ASP A 55 -38.73 -11.47 13.41
C ASP A 55 -38.52 -10.97 14.84
N GLN A 56 -37.64 -11.63 15.59
CA GLN A 56 -37.30 -11.25 16.97
C GLN A 56 -36.18 -10.20 16.93
N ASP A 57 -36.54 -8.92 16.90
CA ASP A 57 -35.65 -7.82 17.31
C ASP A 57 -35.86 -7.58 18.82
N PRO A 58 -34.85 -7.75 19.69
CA PRO A 58 -35.04 -7.60 21.13
C PRO A 58 -34.74 -6.17 21.64
N GLY A 59 -34.75 -5.15 20.78
CA GLY A 59 -34.45 -3.77 21.17
C GLY A 59 -35.63 -2.81 21.00
N CYS A 60 -36.02 -2.12 22.07
CA CYS A 60 -37.00 -1.04 21.96
C CYS A 60 -36.43 0.15 21.18
N ARG A 61 -37.21 0.70 20.25
CA ARG A 61 -36.85 1.85 19.41
C ARG A 61 -37.88 2.96 19.56
N ILE A 62 -37.42 4.18 19.80
CA ILE A 62 -38.26 5.39 19.88
C ILE A 62 -37.78 6.37 18.82
N ASP A 63 -38.66 6.75 17.89
CA ASP A 63 -38.40 7.77 16.88
C ASP A 63 -39.15 9.06 17.23
N LEU A 64 -38.43 10.18 17.25
CA LEU A 64 -38.91 11.50 17.64
C LEU A 64 -38.65 12.48 16.49
N ASP A 65 -39.71 13.07 15.93
CA ASP A 65 -39.62 13.96 14.76
C ASP A 65 -39.99 15.41 15.15
N TRP A 66 -39.24 16.40 14.67
CA TRP A 66 -39.58 17.84 14.82
C TRP A 66 -39.18 18.67 13.59
N THR A 67 -39.82 19.82 13.42
CA THR A 67 -39.61 20.72 12.29
C THR A 67 -38.69 21.90 12.63
N ALA A 68 -37.84 22.30 11.67
CA ALA A 68 -37.01 23.49 11.78
C ALA A 68 -37.89 24.76 11.71
N GLY A 69 -38.05 25.44 12.85
CA GLY A 69 -38.81 26.70 12.96
C GLY A 69 -39.68 26.81 14.21
N ASP A 70 -39.94 25.70 14.90
CA ASP A 70 -40.67 25.68 16.17
C ASP A 70 -39.78 26.13 17.34
N ASP A 71 -40.40 26.65 18.40
CA ASP A 71 -39.69 27.05 19.63
C ASP A 71 -38.99 25.84 20.25
N GLU A 72 -37.65 25.90 20.32
CA GLU A 72 -36.79 24.80 20.74
C GLU A 72 -37.11 24.32 22.17
N ASP A 73 -37.57 25.22 23.05
CA ASP A 73 -37.95 24.88 24.43
C ASP A 73 -39.25 24.07 24.47
N GLN A 74 -40.25 24.46 23.68
CA GLN A 74 -41.53 23.76 23.61
C GLN A 74 -41.39 22.40 22.91
N VAL A 75 -40.57 22.34 21.85
CA VAL A 75 -40.26 21.09 21.16
C VAL A 75 -39.51 20.15 22.10
N ALA A 76 -38.48 20.62 22.81
CA ALA A 76 -37.75 19.79 23.76
C ALA A 76 -38.69 19.23 24.85
N LEU A 77 -39.58 20.05 25.43
CA LEU A 77 -40.56 19.58 26.44
C LEU A 77 -41.51 18.51 25.87
N ARG A 78 -42.00 18.74 24.65
CA ARG A 78 -42.89 17.79 23.96
C ARG A 78 -42.18 16.46 23.69
N LEU A 79 -40.97 16.52 23.16
CA LEU A 79 -40.17 15.33 22.86
C LEU A 79 -39.80 14.57 24.13
N GLN A 80 -39.49 15.28 25.22
CA GLN A 80 -39.25 14.67 26.52
C GLN A 80 -40.51 13.95 27.04
N SER A 81 -41.68 14.58 26.94
CA SER A 81 -42.96 13.94 27.31
C SER A 81 -43.24 12.69 26.47
N GLN A 82 -43.01 12.76 25.15
CA GLN A 82 -43.14 11.61 24.26
C GLN A 82 -42.17 10.49 24.60
N LEU A 83 -40.91 10.83 24.91
CA LEU A 83 -39.90 9.87 25.37
C LEU A 83 -40.36 9.17 26.65
N MET A 84 -40.86 9.94 27.63
CA MET A 84 -41.38 9.41 28.89
C MET A 84 -42.55 8.44 28.72
N VAL A 85 -43.41 8.68 27.73
CA VAL A 85 -44.55 7.80 27.41
C VAL A 85 -44.13 6.57 26.61
N ALA A 86 -43.14 6.71 25.73
CA ALA A 86 -42.68 5.65 24.85
C ALA A 86 -41.63 4.72 25.48
N MET A 87 -41.13 5.02 26.69
CA MET A 87 -40.16 4.17 27.36
C MET A 87 -40.74 2.80 27.75
N PRO A 88 -39.97 1.71 27.59
CA PRO A 88 -40.34 0.40 28.14
C PRO A 88 -40.60 0.48 29.65
N MET A 89 -41.64 -0.22 30.11
CA MET A 89 -41.87 -0.37 31.55
C MET A 89 -40.65 -1.04 32.20
N PRO A 90 -40.15 -0.54 33.35
CA PRO A 90 -39.05 -1.18 34.05
C PRO A 90 -39.43 -2.63 34.38
N GLN A 91 -38.55 -3.58 34.07
CA GLN A 91 -38.71 -4.94 34.56
C GLN A 91 -38.26 -4.95 36.02
N ASP A 92 -39.22 -5.07 36.92
CA ASP A 92 -38.96 -5.23 38.35
C ASP A 92 -38.33 -6.62 38.54
N THR A 93 -37.01 -6.65 38.74
CA THR A 93 -36.29 -7.89 39.04
C THR A 93 -36.01 -7.92 40.53
N VAL A 94 -36.45 -8.99 41.19
CA VAL A 94 -36.12 -9.19 42.59
C VAL A 94 -34.74 -9.82 42.68
N VAL A 95 -33.80 -9.11 43.29
CA VAL A 95 -32.48 -9.64 43.65
C VAL A 95 -32.55 -10.14 45.09
N LEU A 96 -32.17 -11.40 45.30
CA LEU A 96 -32.06 -12.02 46.62
C LEU A 96 -30.57 -12.13 46.94
N GLU A 97 -30.09 -11.33 47.89
CA GLU A 97 -28.74 -11.46 48.44
C GLU A 97 -28.80 -12.39 49.66
N LEU A 98 -28.07 -13.50 49.59
CA LEU A 98 -27.98 -14.48 50.67
C LEU A 98 -26.73 -14.15 51.50
N ASN A 99 -26.94 -13.64 52.71
CA ASN A 99 -25.88 -13.40 53.67
C ASN A 99 -25.81 -14.58 54.65
N CYS A 100 -24.78 -15.41 54.50
CA CYS A 100 -24.42 -16.39 55.52
C CYS A 100 -23.54 -15.70 56.58
N GLN A 101 -24.02 -15.59 57.81
CA GLN A 101 -23.18 -15.25 58.95
C GLN A 101 -22.59 -16.56 59.50
N GLU A 102 -21.26 -16.65 59.60
CA GLU A 102 -20.54 -17.91 59.89
C GLU A 102 -20.78 -18.48 61.30
N GLU A 103 -21.43 -17.73 62.21
CA GLU A 103 -21.61 -18.12 63.62
C GLU A 103 -23.03 -18.57 64.00
N ASP A 104 -24.03 -18.41 63.12
CA ASP A 104 -25.39 -18.90 63.32
C ASP A 104 -25.82 -19.76 62.13
N GLU A 105 -26.44 -20.93 62.36
CA GLU A 105 -27.01 -21.79 61.30
C GLU A 105 -28.22 -21.16 60.57
N ASN A 106 -28.33 -19.83 60.53
CA ASN A 106 -29.40 -19.10 59.88
C ASN A 106 -28.87 -18.32 58.66
N VAL A 107 -29.41 -18.65 57.49
CA VAL A 107 -29.16 -17.89 56.25
C VAL A 107 -30.07 -16.67 56.23
N GLY A 108 -29.48 -15.47 56.30
CA GLY A 108 -30.19 -14.22 56.11
C GLY A 108 -30.46 -13.99 54.63
N VAL A 109 -31.73 -13.84 54.24
CA VAL A 109 -32.12 -13.52 52.86
C VAL A 109 -32.57 -12.07 52.79
N GLU A 110 -31.77 -11.23 52.12
CA GLU A 110 -32.15 -9.84 51.85
C GLU A 110 -32.76 -9.75 50.45
N MET A 111 -34.04 -9.41 50.38
CA MET A 111 -34.80 -9.30 49.14
C MET A 111 -34.91 -7.84 48.73
N LYS A 112 -34.27 -7.47 47.62
CA LYS A 112 -34.31 -6.12 47.08
C LYS A 112 -34.95 -6.11 45.69
N VAL A 113 -36.00 -5.31 45.52
CA VAL A 113 -36.58 -5.07 44.19
C VAL A 113 -35.69 -4.09 43.45
N VAL A 114 -35.02 -4.57 42.41
CA VAL A 114 -34.18 -3.76 41.52
C VAL A 114 -34.98 -3.49 40.25
N ARG A 115 -35.30 -2.22 40.02
CA ARG A 115 -35.91 -1.78 38.76
C ARG A 115 -34.82 -1.78 37.68
N ARG A 116 -34.82 -2.76 36.79
CA ARG A 116 -33.91 -2.77 35.64
C ARG A 116 -34.64 -2.20 34.43
N ARG A 117 -34.13 -1.09 33.90
CA ARG A 117 -34.51 -0.56 32.59
C ARG A 117 -33.43 -0.96 31.60
N GLU A 118 -33.83 -1.30 30.38
CA GLU A 118 -32.88 -1.48 29.30
C GLU A 118 -32.11 -0.16 29.10
N PRO A 119 -30.77 -0.19 29.07
CA PRO A 119 -29.98 1.02 28.91
C PRO A 119 -30.16 1.59 27.50
N LEU A 120 -30.21 2.92 27.39
CA LEU A 120 -30.12 3.59 26.10
C LEU A 120 -28.70 3.40 25.58
N LYS A 121 -28.55 2.70 24.45
CA LYS A 121 -27.23 2.39 23.86
C LYS A 121 -26.86 3.35 22.74
N ALA A 122 -27.75 3.56 21.77
CA ALA A 122 -27.44 4.41 20.63
C ALA A 122 -28.48 5.48 20.35
N VAL A 123 -27.97 6.64 19.97
CA VAL A 123 -28.73 7.83 19.59
C VAL A 123 -28.33 8.21 18.18
N VAL A 124 -29.29 8.23 17.26
CA VAL A 124 -29.07 8.62 15.86
C VAL A 124 -29.95 9.81 15.55
N MET A 125 -29.35 10.91 15.13
CA MET A 125 -30.06 12.06 14.61
C MET A 125 -29.86 12.13 13.09
N SER A 126 -30.95 12.32 12.36
CA SER A 126 -30.93 12.50 10.92
C SER A 126 -31.77 13.70 10.51
N LYS A 127 -31.34 14.39 9.46
CA LYS A 127 -32.04 15.54 8.88
C LYS A 127 -32.57 15.15 7.50
N SER A 128 -33.87 15.32 7.28
CA SER A 128 -34.47 15.14 5.95
C SER A 128 -34.33 16.42 5.11
N ALA A 129 -34.12 16.26 3.80
CA ALA A 129 -33.86 17.37 2.89
C ALA A 129 -35.09 18.29 2.74
N GLY A 130 -35.00 19.49 3.30
CA GLY A 130 -35.94 20.59 3.07
C GLY A 130 -35.18 21.85 2.65
N SER A 131 -35.80 22.72 1.85
CA SER A 131 -35.18 23.97 1.36
C SER A 131 -35.33 25.13 2.36
N GLY A 132 -35.24 24.83 3.66
CA GLY A 132 -35.49 25.75 4.78
C GLY A 132 -34.24 26.47 5.27
N GLN A 133 -34.42 27.50 6.11
CA GLN A 133 -33.32 28.27 6.71
C GLN A 133 -32.35 27.38 7.51
N GLN A 134 -31.08 27.78 7.54
CA GLN A 134 -29.97 27.18 8.27
C GLN A 134 -30.24 27.07 9.78
N ASN A 135 -31.01 26.09 10.22
CA ASN A 135 -30.99 25.68 11.62
C ASN A 135 -30.51 24.22 11.70
N ASP A 136 -29.62 23.95 12.64
CA ASP A 136 -28.88 22.68 12.71
C ASP A 136 -29.63 21.65 13.59
N GLY A 137 -30.81 22.00 14.13
CA GLY A 137 -31.66 21.15 15.00
C GLY A 137 -31.04 20.84 16.37
N MET A 138 -29.77 21.20 16.55
CA MET A 138 -28.95 20.90 17.72
C MET A 138 -29.45 21.61 18.99
N GLY A 139 -30.11 22.77 18.89
CA GLY A 139 -30.67 23.45 20.05
C GLY A 139 -31.64 22.55 20.86
N VAL A 140 -32.44 21.74 20.17
CA VAL A 140 -33.35 20.77 20.80
C VAL A 140 -32.56 19.64 21.47
N LEU A 141 -31.58 19.05 20.78
CA LEU A 141 -30.76 17.96 21.33
C LEU A 141 -29.86 18.43 22.50
N THR A 142 -29.29 19.63 22.43
CA THR A 142 -28.50 20.24 23.53
C THR A 142 -29.37 20.46 24.76
N ARG A 143 -30.61 20.91 24.59
CA ARG A 143 -31.56 21.09 25.71
C ARG A 143 -32.01 19.76 26.30
N LEU A 144 -32.31 18.77 25.45
CA LEU A 144 -32.60 17.40 25.90
C LEU A 144 -31.44 16.84 26.71
N LEU A 145 -30.20 17.01 26.27
CA LEU A 145 -29.02 16.61 27.04
C LEU A 145 -28.92 17.40 28.35
N ARG A 146 -29.03 18.74 28.30
CA ARG A 146 -28.88 19.64 29.46
C ARG A 146 -29.90 19.36 30.56
N TRP A 147 -31.18 19.14 30.24
CA TRP A 147 -32.18 18.80 31.25
C TRP A 147 -31.88 17.49 31.98
N ASN A 148 -31.26 16.53 31.31
CA ASN A 148 -30.91 15.26 31.94
C ASN A 148 -29.65 15.36 32.83
N PHE A 149 -28.86 16.44 32.72
CA PHE A 149 -27.70 16.69 33.59
C PHE A 149 -27.98 17.65 34.76
N VAL A 150 -29.08 18.42 34.75
CA VAL A 150 -29.38 19.46 35.76
C VAL A 150 -30.05 18.91 37.02
N ASP A 151 -30.61 17.70 37.02
CA ASP A 151 -31.43 17.20 38.13
C ASP A 151 -30.65 16.61 39.33
N SER A 152 -29.31 16.66 39.33
CA SER A 152 -28.50 16.06 40.40
C SER A 152 -28.14 17.01 41.55
N ALA A 153 -28.47 18.31 41.47
CA ALA A 153 -28.02 19.30 42.45
C ALA A 153 -29.14 19.86 43.35
N ALA A 154 -30.42 19.59 43.07
CA ALA A 154 -31.52 20.28 43.74
C ALA A 154 -32.75 19.39 44.01
N SER A 155 -32.58 18.24 44.66
CA SER A 155 -33.65 17.65 45.48
C SER A 155 -33.11 16.48 46.32
N GLY A 156 -32.99 16.71 47.63
CA GLY A 156 -32.94 15.60 48.59
C GLY A 156 -34.36 15.10 48.77
N GLU A 157 -34.74 14.05 48.03
CA GLU A 157 -35.75 13.03 48.39
C GLU A 157 -36.10 12.18 47.15
N GLY A 158 -35.69 10.91 47.17
CA GLY A 158 -36.51 9.77 46.73
C GLY A 158 -37.03 9.66 45.29
N ASN A 159 -36.66 10.52 44.34
CA ASN A 159 -37.14 10.40 42.96
C ASN A 159 -36.05 9.82 42.04
N VAL A 160 -36.21 8.56 41.62
CA VAL A 160 -35.39 7.92 40.56
C VAL A 160 -35.80 8.55 39.22
N GLY A 161 -35.43 9.82 39.04
CA GLY A 161 -35.88 10.69 37.96
C GLY A 161 -34.88 10.69 36.81
N CYS A 162 -35.23 9.97 35.73
CA CYS A 162 -35.00 10.24 34.31
C CYS A 162 -33.62 10.66 33.74
N GLY A 163 -32.65 11.14 34.51
CA GLY A 163 -31.34 11.63 34.02
C GLY A 163 -30.29 10.54 33.79
N GLU A 164 -30.50 9.32 34.29
CA GLU A 164 -29.52 8.22 34.17
C GLU A 164 -29.48 7.58 32.78
N HIS A 165 -30.53 7.73 31.96
CA HIS A 165 -30.65 7.04 30.66
C HIS A 165 -29.62 7.51 29.65
N TRP A 166 -29.27 8.79 29.64
CA TRP A 166 -28.26 9.30 28.72
C TRP A 166 -26.84 8.91 29.14
N ARG A 167 -26.61 8.61 30.42
CA ARG A 167 -25.28 8.22 30.91
C ARG A 167 -24.84 6.85 30.38
N THR A 168 -25.78 5.98 29.99
CA THR A 168 -25.49 4.65 29.44
C THR A 168 -25.21 4.64 27.95
N VAL A 169 -25.33 5.79 27.26
CA VAL A 169 -25.18 5.88 25.81
C VAL A 169 -23.75 5.53 25.40
N THR A 170 -23.63 4.55 24.51
CA THR A 170 -22.35 4.06 23.98
C THR A 170 -22.09 4.51 22.55
N ALA A 171 -23.13 4.84 21.77
CA ALA A 171 -22.96 5.28 20.39
C ALA A 171 -23.83 6.50 20.04
N ILE A 172 -23.22 7.52 19.45
CA ILE A 172 -23.94 8.70 18.93
C ILE A 172 -23.59 8.89 17.46
N SER A 173 -24.61 9.01 16.63
CA SER A 173 -24.48 9.40 15.23
C SER A 173 -25.26 10.68 14.95
N LEU A 174 -24.53 11.71 14.56
CA LEU A 174 -25.05 13.01 14.12
C LEU A 174 -24.60 13.34 12.70
N SER A 175 -24.47 12.31 11.86
CA SER A 175 -24.00 12.47 10.48
C SER A 175 -25.04 13.21 9.62
N SER A 176 -24.59 14.03 8.68
CA SER A 176 -25.45 14.76 7.72
C SER A 176 -26.48 15.70 8.37
N CYS A 177 -26.21 16.22 9.58
CA CYS A 177 -27.11 17.14 10.28
C CYS A 177 -26.83 18.63 9.95
N GLY A 178 -25.77 18.91 9.20
CA GLY A 178 -25.37 20.27 8.84
C GLY A 178 -24.69 21.03 9.98
N LEU A 179 -24.22 20.33 11.02
CA LEU A 179 -23.70 20.91 12.24
C LEU A 179 -22.52 21.85 12.00
N THR A 180 -22.57 23.04 12.59
CA THR A 180 -21.47 24.02 12.59
C THR A 180 -20.55 23.89 13.81
N VAL A 181 -21.08 23.47 14.96
CA VAL A 181 -20.35 23.28 16.22
C VAL A 181 -20.82 21.99 16.90
N LEU A 182 -19.89 21.23 17.49
CA LEU A 182 -20.22 20.09 18.36
C LEU A 182 -20.53 20.62 19.77
N PRO A 183 -21.70 20.28 20.37
CA PRO A 183 -22.03 20.69 21.72
C PRO A 183 -21.16 19.99 22.76
N VAL A 184 -20.69 20.78 23.72
CA VAL A 184 -19.87 20.30 24.84
C VAL A 184 -20.64 19.30 25.70
N GLU A 185 -21.97 19.37 25.75
CA GLU A 185 -22.80 18.43 26.52
C GLU A 185 -22.62 16.96 26.10
N ILE A 186 -22.25 16.67 24.85
CA ILE A 186 -21.98 15.29 24.37
C ILE A 186 -20.68 14.75 24.98
N THR A 187 -19.71 15.62 25.26
CA THR A 187 -18.43 15.24 25.87
C THR A 187 -18.56 14.82 27.33
N ARG A 188 -19.73 15.06 27.95
CA ARG A 188 -20.03 14.67 29.35
C ARG A 188 -20.62 13.27 29.49
N LEU A 189 -20.70 12.50 28.41
CA LEU A 189 -21.24 11.14 28.41
C LEU A 189 -20.13 10.14 28.78
N PRO A 190 -20.17 9.51 29.97
CA PRO A 190 -19.04 8.78 30.52
C PRO A 190 -18.74 7.45 29.79
N HIS A 191 -19.73 6.88 29.11
CA HIS A 191 -19.64 5.56 28.45
C HIS A 191 -19.65 5.63 26.93
N LEU A 192 -19.47 6.82 26.34
CA LEU A 192 -19.50 6.97 24.89
C LEU A 192 -18.28 6.28 24.24
N GLU A 193 -18.55 5.27 23.41
CA GLU A 193 -17.53 4.49 22.70
C GLU A 193 -17.43 4.87 21.21
N LYS A 194 -18.54 5.27 20.59
CA LYS A 194 -18.61 5.53 19.14
C LYS A 194 -19.24 6.89 18.87
N LEU A 195 -18.54 7.77 18.16
CA LEU A 195 -19.02 9.09 17.77
C LEU A 195 -18.87 9.29 16.25
N TYR A 196 -20.00 9.44 15.57
CA TYR A 196 -20.06 9.67 14.12
C TYR A 196 -20.59 11.08 13.82
N LEU A 197 -19.78 11.89 13.15
CA LEU A 197 -20.03 13.29 12.82
C LEU A 197 -19.82 13.59 11.34
N ASP A 198 -19.90 12.56 10.50
CA ASP A 198 -19.59 12.65 9.07
C ASP A 198 -20.55 13.58 8.31
N ASN A 199 -20.07 14.24 7.26
CA ASN A 199 -20.86 15.12 6.38
C ASN A 199 -21.53 16.30 7.12
N ASN A 200 -20.76 16.98 7.98
CA ASN A 200 -21.22 18.20 8.66
C ASN A 200 -20.38 19.41 8.20
N LYS A 201 -20.58 20.57 8.84
CA LYS A 201 -19.86 21.82 8.56
C LYS A 201 -18.98 22.23 9.74
N LEU A 202 -18.51 21.26 10.52
CA LEU A 202 -17.73 21.52 11.72
C LEU A 202 -16.40 22.18 11.36
N SER A 203 -16.11 23.32 11.97
CA SER A 203 -14.85 24.04 11.78
C SER A 203 -13.82 23.72 12.88
N VAL A 204 -14.29 23.37 14.07
CA VAL A 204 -13.49 23.06 15.26
C VAL A 204 -14.16 21.93 16.05
N LEU A 205 -13.36 21.07 16.67
CA LEU A 205 -13.80 20.12 17.69
C LEU A 205 -13.48 20.67 19.10
N PRO A 206 -14.40 20.53 20.07
CA PRO A 206 -14.20 21.05 21.43
C PRO A 206 -13.02 20.34 22.13
N PRO A 207 -12.19 21.05 22.92
CA PRO A 207 -11.10 20.43 23.68
C PRO A 207 -11.60 19.41 24.71
N GLU A 208 -12.82 19.58 25.22
CA GLU A 208 -13.48 18.64 26.14
C GLU A 208 -13.72 17.25 25.52
N LEU A 209 -13.54 17.09 24.20
CA LEU A 209 -13.58 15.76 23.56
C LEU A 209 -12.53 14.79 24.14
N GLY A 210 -11.44 15.31 24.73
CA GLY A 210 -10.45 14.52 25.45
C GLY A 210 -10.97 13.84 26.73
N ASP A 211 -12.07 14.33 27.31
CA ASP A 211 -12.65 13.74 28.53
C ASP A 211 -13.32 12.38 28.27
N LEU A 212 -13.59 12.04 27.00
CA LEU A 212 -14.19 10.77 26.57
C LEU A 212 -13.17 9.63 26.54
N LYS A 213 -12.76 9.15 27.72
CA LYS A 213 -11.70 8.13 27.86
C LYS A 213 -12.04 6.77 27.23
N ASN A 214 -13.33 6.43 27.12
CA ASN A 214 -13.82 5.16 26.57
C ASN A 214 -14.08 5.22 25.05
N LEU A 215 -13.75 6.33 24.39
CA LEU A 215 -14.01 6.52 22.97
C LEU A 215 -13.11 5.61 22.13
N LYS A 216 -13.70 4.65 21.42
CA LYS A 216 -13.04 3.68 20.54
C LYS A 216 -13.09 4.11 19.07
N VAL A 217 -14.15 4.79 18.65
CA VAL A 217 -14.35 5.19 17.24
C VAL A 217 -14.75 6.66 17.16
N LEU A 218 -13.97 7.45 16.43
CA LEU A 218 -14.29 8.83 16.09
C LEU A 218 -14.24 9.01 14.57
N ARG A 219 -15.38 9.33 13.97
CA ARG A 219 -15.47 9.65 12.53
C ARG A 219 -15.99 11.06 12.33
N VAL A 220 -15.23 11.87 11.61
CA VAL A 220 -15.54 13.28 11.31
C VAL A 220 -15.19 13.57 9.85
N ASP A 221 -15.53 12.64 8.96
CA ASP A 221 -15.24 12.75 7.53
C ASP A 221 -16.09 13.86 6.88
N ASN A 222 -15.62 14.48 5.79
CA ASN A 222 -16.32 15.53 5.03
C ASN A 222 -16.80 16.68 5.92
N ASN A 223 -15.85 17.34 6.58
CA ASN A 223 -16.09 18.51 7.43
C ASN A 223 -15.14 19.65 7.03
N MET A 224 -15.14 20.75 7.80
CA MET A 224 -14.33 21.95 7.51
C MET A 224 -13.24 22.17 8.57
N LEU A 225 -12.79 21.09 9.22
CA LEU A 225 -11.83 21.16 10.33
C LEU A 225 -10.48 21.67 9.85
N VAL A 226 -9.96 22.69 10.53
CA VAL A 226 -8.62 23.25 10.26
C VAL A 226 -7.56 22.60 11.17
N SER A 227 -7.96 22.18 12.36
CA SER A 227 -7.10 21.52 13.35
C SER A 227 -7.92 20.57 14.22
N VAL A 228 -7.22 19.69 14.93
CA VAL A 228 -7.79 18.75 15.92
C VAL A 228 -7.24 19.16 17.30
N PRO A 229 -8.06 19.16 18.37
CA PRO A 229 -7.63 19.53 19.71
C PRO A 229 -6.52 18.59 20.22
N VAL A 230 -5.55 19.14 20.96
CA VAL A 230 -4.42 18.39 21.52
C VAL A 230 -4.90 17.39 22.58
N GLU A 231 -6.01 17.72 23.24
CA GLU A 231 -6.69 16.96 24.28
C GLU A 231 -7.19 15.60 23.77
N LEU A 232 -7.40 15.42 22.46
CA LEU A 232 -7.80 14.13 21.88
C LEU A 232 -6.78 13.01 22.18
N ARG A 233 -5.54 13.34 22.54
CA ARG A 233 -4.54 12.38 23.06
C ARG A 233 -4.98 11.64 24.34
N GLN A 234 -5.95 12.17 25.07
CA GLN A 234 -6.47 11.58 26.31
C GLN A 234 -7.41 10.38 26.04
N CYS A 235 -7.91 10.24 24.81
CA CYS A 235 -8.71 9.10 24.37
C CYS A 235 -7.80 7.89 24.10
N VAL A 236 -7.30 7.27 25.16
CA VAL A 236 -6.33 6.17 25.11
C VAL A 236 -6.87 4.89 24.47
N GLU A 237 -8.19 4.68 24.49
CA GLU A 237 -8.85 3.51 23.92
C GLU A 237 -9.24 3.66 22.43
N LEU A 238 -8.83 4.75 21.78
CA LEU A 238 -9.21 5.04 20.41
C LEU A 238 -8.59 4.02 19.44
N VAL A 239 -9.46 3.28 18.73
CA VAL A 239 -9.11 2.26 17.74
C VAL A 239 -9.20 2.80 16.31
N GLU A 240 -10.20 3.65 16.04
CA GLU A 240 -10.45 4.24 14.73
C GLU A 240 -10.61 5.77 14.81
N LEU A 241 -9.77 6.47 14.07
CA LEU A 241 -9.83 7.92 13.85
C LEU A 241 -9.96 8.21 12.35
N SER A 242 -11.10 8.74 11.93
CA SER A 242 -11.38 9.11 10.54
C SER A 242 -11.63 10.61 10.43
N LEU A 243 -10.81 11.29 9.65
CA LEU A 243 -10.83 12.73 9.43
C LEU A 243 -10.72 13.05 7.92
N GLU A 244 -11.24 12.19 7.04
CA GLU A 244 -11.11 12.36 5.60
C GLU A 244 -11.83 13.63 5.10
N HIS A 245 -11.34 14.23 4.03
CA HIS A 245 -11.91 15.43 3.39
C HIS A 245 -12.20 16.58 4.38
N ASN A 246 -11.17 16.98 5.11
CA ASN A 246 -11.17 18.17 5.95
C ASN A 246 -10.14 19.19 5.44
N LYS A 247 -9.92 20.29 6.17
CA LYS A 247 -8.94 21.33 5.85
C LYS A 247 -7.72 21.28 6.77
N LEU A 248 -7.35 20.08 7.22
CA LEU A 248 -6.25 19.91 8.17
C LEU A 248 -4.91 20.22 7.51
N VAL A 249 -4.19 21.20 8.06
CA VAL A 249 -2.83 21.57 7.62
C VAL A 249 -1.78 20.94 8.55
N ARG A 250 -2.04 20.99 9.86
CA ARG A 250 -1.18 20.40 10.91
C ARG A 250 -2.07 19.72 11.96
N PRO A 251 -2.15 18.39 11.98
CA PRO A 251 -2.75 17.68 13.09
C PRO A 251 -1.77 17.79 14.26
N LEU A 252 -2.02 18.72 15.20
CA LEU A 252 -1.27 18.87 16.44
C LEU A 252 -1.61 17.74 17.42
N LEU A 253 -1.35 16.49 17.01
CA LEU A 253 -1.72 15.31 17.77
C LEU A 253 -0.48 14.48 18.09
N ASP A 254 -0.24 14.29 19.39
CA ASP A 254 0.77 13.37 19.88
C ASP A 254 0.16 11.96 19.99
N PHE A 255 0.60 11.07 19.11
CA PHE A 255 0.09 9.70 19.01
C PHE A 255 0.70 8.75 20.04
N ARG A 256 1.64 9.19 20.88
CA ARG A 256 2.29 8.34 21.88
C ARG A 256 1.30 7.72 22.88
N ALA A 257 0.22 8.43 23.20
CA ALA A 257 -0.80 7.98 24.15
C ALA A 257 -1.88 7.07 23.52
N MET A 258 -2.00 7.03 22.19
CA MET A 258 -3.04 6.28 21.47
C MET A 258 -2.50 4.96 20.90
N ALA A 259 -1.93 4.12 21.76
CA ALA A 259 -1.27 2.87 21.35
C ALA A 259 -2.22 1.84 20.69
N GLU A 260 -3.53 1.94 20.96
CA GLU A 260 -4.55 1.04 20.42
C GLU A 260 -5.05 1.40 19.02
N LEU A 261 -4.58 2.52 18.44
CA LEU A 261 -5.06 2.99 17.14
C LEU A 261 -4.69 2.00 16.02
N ARG A 262 -5.72 1.47 15.36
CA ARG A 262 -5.59 0.54 14.22
C ARG A 262 -5.91 1.20 12.89
N VAL A 263 -6.80 2.19 12.90
CA VAL A 263 -7.30 2.86 11.71
C VAL A 263 -7.10 4.37 11.85
N LEU A 264 -6.30 4.96 10.95
CA LEU A 264 -6.11 6.40 10.84
C LEU A 264 -6.40 6.83 9.41
N ARG A 265 -7.48 7.59 9.20
CA ARG A 265 -7.83 8.10 7.88
C ARG A 265 -7.71 9.63 7.81
N LEU A 266 -6.85 10.11 6.91
CA LEU A 266 -6.54 11.53 6.71
C LEU A 266 -6.58 11.93 5.22
N PHE A 267 -7.15 11.11 4.34
CA PHE A 267 -7.27 11.39 2.90
C PHE A 267 -8.02 12.70 2.64
N GLY A 268 -7.71 13.37 1.53
CA GLY A 268 -8.41 14.61 1.14
C GLY A 268 -8.11 15.84 2.01
N ASN A 269 -7.05 15.81 2.84
CA ASN A 269 -6.60 16.95 3.64
C ASN A 269 -5.35 17.62 3.04
N PRO A 270 -5.23 18.96 3.06
CA PRO A 270 -4.05 19.70 2.63
C PRO A 270 -2.93 19.65 3.68
N LEU A 271 -2.54 18.45 4.10
CA LEU A 271 -1.49 18.25 5.10
C LEU A 271 -0.15 18.76 4.57
N GLU A 272 0.49 19.66 5.32
CA GLU A 272 1.89 20.03 5.08
C GLU A 272 2.85 19.07 5.80
N PHE A 273 2.38 18.46 6.89
CA PHE A 273 3.16 17.64 7.81
C PHE A 273 2.38 16.38 8.19
N LEU A 274 3.06 15.23 8.13
CA LEU A 274 2.56 14.00 8.72
C LEU A 274 2.79 14.04 10.24
N PRO A 275 1.81 13.69 11.08
CA PRO A 275 2.06 13.55 12.50
C PRO A 275 3.01 12.37 12.81
N GLU A 276 3.57 12.36 14.01
CA GLU A 276 4.51 11.32 14.45
C GLU A 276 3.78 10.00 14.71
N ILE A 277 3.70 9.16 13.67
CA ILE A 277 3.03 7.85 13.74
C ILE A 277 3.93 6.73 14.26
N LEU A 278 5.21 6.98 14.52
CA LEU A 278 6.17 5.96 14.97
C LEU A 278 5.71 5.15 16.21
N PRO A 279 5.04 5.75 17.21
CA PRO A 279 4.53 5.02 18.37
C PRO A 279 3.36 4.06 18.06
N LEU A 280 2.73 4.15 16.88
CA LEU A 280 1.49 3.43 16.55
C LEU A 280 1.75 2.00 16.03
N HIS A 281 2.27 1.12 16.88
CA HIS A 281 2.64 -0.25 16.48
C HIS A 281 1.45 -1.12 16.02
N LYS A 282 0.22 -0.77 16.40
CA LYS A 282 -1.01 -1.49 16.03
C LYS A 282 -1.67 -0.96 14.75
N LEU A 283 -1.14 0.09 14.12
CA LEU A 283 -1.73 0.70 12.93
C LEU A 283 -1.72 -0.23 11.71
N ARG A 284 -2.89 -0.45 11.11
CA ARG A 284 -3.09 -1.34 9.95
C ARG A 284 -3.74 -0.66 8.76
N HIS A 285 -4.56 0.35 9.03
CA HIS A 285 -5.23 1.12 8.00
C HIS A 285 -4.77 2.57 8.08
N LEU A 286 -4.18 3.06 7.01
CA LEU A 286 -3.68 4.43 6.92
C LEU A 286 -4.07 5.05 5.59
N SER A 287 -4.83 6.14 5.66
CA SER A 287 -5.27 6.92 4.50
C SER A 287 -4.53 8.25 4.49
N LEU A 288 -3.72 8.53 3.47
CA LEU A 288 -2.86 9.73 3.39
C LEU A 288 -2.81 10.27 1.97
N ALA A 289 -2.98 11.59 1.83
CA ALA A 289 -2.99 12.28 0.55
C ALA A 289 -3.97 11.62 -0.43
N ASN A 290 -3.46 10.82 -1.37
CA ASN A 290 -4.23 10.07 -2.36
C ASN A 290 -4.03 8.54 -2.29
N ILE A 291 -3.51 8.03 -1.17
CA ILE A 291 -3.18 6.63 -0.98
C ILE A 291 -3.91 6.07 0.24
N ARG A 292 -4.52 4.90 0.06
CA ARG A 292 -5.03 4.06 1.14
C ARG A 292 -4.14 2.84 1.30
N ILE A 293 -3.60 2.67 2.49
CA ILE A 293 -2.72 1.56 2.87
C ILE A 293 -3.49 0.67 3.83
N VAL A 294 -3.63 -0.60 3.47
CA VAL A 294 -4.26 -1.62 4.31
C VAL A 294 -3.29 -2.78 4.46
N ALA A 295 -2.93 -3.10 5.71
CA ALA A 295 -2.05 -4.22 6.02
C ALA A 295 -2.75 -5.24 6.92
N ASP A 296 -2.30 -6.48 6.76
CA ASP A 296 -2.70 -7.59 7.64
C ASP A 296 -2.06 -7.49 9.04
N GLU A 297 -2.52 -8.27 10.01
CA GLU A 297 -2.07 -8.29 11.42
C GLU A 297 -0.56 -8.56 11.57
N ASN A 298 0.05 -9.21 10.58
CA ASN A 298 1.48 -9.51 10.58
C ASN A 298 2.31 -8.62 9.62
N LEU A 299 1.71 -7.58 9.02
CA LEU A 299 2.36 -6.73 7.98
C LEU A 299 2.94 -7.53 6.79
N ARG A 300 2.51 -8.78 6.58
CA ARG A 300 3.02 -9.66 5.50
C ARG A 300 2.46 -9.28 4.14
N SER A 301 1.18 -8.92 4.10
CA SER A 301 0.52 -8.39 2.92
C SER A 301 0.10 -6.96 3.17
N VAL A 302 0.56 -6.06 2.30
CA VAL A 302 0.16 -4.65 2.31
C VAL A 302 -0.47 -4.33 0.96
N ASN A 303 -1.73 -3.94 1.00
CA ASN A 303 -2.47 -3.45 -0.15
C ASN A 303 -2.36 -1.92 -0.17
N VAL A 304 -1.97 -1.39 -1.32
CA VAL A 304 -1.83 0.04 -1.55
C VAL A 304 -2.78 0.40 -2.67
N GLN A 305 -3.86 1.09 -2.33
CA GLN A 305 -4.83 1.61 -3.29
C GLN A 305 -4.52 3.09 -3.53
N ILE A 306 -4.36 3.45 -4.80
CA ILE A 306 -4.13 4.84 -5.21
C ILE A 306 -5.45 5.35 -5.78
N GLU A 307 -6.10 6.24 -5.05
CA GLU A 307 -7.36 6.85 -5.50
C GLU A 307 -7.07 8.04 -6.39
N MET A 308 -7.70 8.05 -7.56
CA MET A 308 -7.66 9.18 -8.50
C MET A 308 -8.97 9.93 -8.37
N GLU A 309 -9.02 10.95 -7.51
CA GLU A 309 -10.11 11.92 -7.57
C GLU A 309 -9.83 12.99 -8.63
N ASN A 310 -10.86 13.32 -9.41
CA ASN A 310 -10.86 14.32 -10.48
C ASN A 310 -10.80 15.78 -9.96
N SER A 311 -10.74 15.99 -8.65
CA SER A 311 -10.69 17.31 -8.01
C SER A 311 -9.41 17.46 -7.20
N SER A 312 -8.29 17.53 -7.90
CA SER A 312 -6.99 17.81 -7.29
C SER A 312 -7.00 19.20 -6.63
N TYR A 313 -6.94 19.26 -5.31
CA TYR A 313 -6.47 20.45 -4.57
C TYR A 313 -4.99 20.76 -4.84
N PHE A 314 -4.28 19.86 -5.54
CA PHE A 314 -2.89 20.01 -5.99
C PHE A 314 -2.80 19.86 -7.53
N VAL A 315 -3.32 20.84 -8.27
CA VAL A 315 -3.34 20.88 -9.76
C VAL A 315 -1.92 21.02 -10.38
N ALA A 316 -0.84 21.11 -9.59
CA ALA A 316 0.49 21.48 -10.12
C ALA A 316 1.58 20.39 -10.08
N SER A 317 1.34 19.20 -9.49
CA SER A 317 2.40 18.19 -9.39
C SER A 317 2.43 17.24 -10.59
N ARG A 318 3.57 17.19 -11.30
CA ARG A 318 3.82 16.32 -12.47
C ARG A 318 3.67 14.80 -12.21
N HIS A 319 3.62 14.38 -10.95
CA HIS A 319 3.58 12.97 -10.55
C HIS A 319 2.44 12.72 -9.55
N LYS A 320 1.66 11.65 -9.77
CA LYS A 320 0.45 11.33 -8.99
C LYS A 320 0.72 11.17 -7.49
N LEU A 321 1.92 10.73 -7.11
CA LEU A 321 2.30 10.46 -5.71
C LEU A 321 3.19 11.56 -5.09
N SER A 322 3.31 12.72 -5.75
CA SER A 322 4.22 13.78 -5.27
C SER A 322 3.88 14.24 -3.85
N ALA A 323 2.59 14.41 -3.54
CA ALA A 323 2.13 14.84 -2.22
C ALA A 323 2.45 13.79 -1.15
N PHE A 324 2.27 12.51 -1.47
CA PHE A 324 2.62 11.41 -0.57
C PHE A 324 4.12 11.36 -0.29
N PHE A 325 4.96 11.42 -1.33
CA PHE A 325 6.42 11.42 -1.17
C PHE A 325 6.93 12.62 -0.37
N SER A 326 6.36 13.81 -0.61
CA SER A 326 6.75 15.00 0.18
C SER A 326 6.37 14.88 1.66
N LEU A 327 5.31 14.15 1.99
CA LEU A 327 4.92 13.94 3.39
C LEU A 327 5.82 12.92 4.09
N ILE A 328 6.11 11.78 3.46
CA ILE A 328 6.85 10.68 4.11
C ILE A 328 8.36 10.93 4.21
N PHE A 329 8.95 11.72 3.30
CA PHE A 329 10.39 11.95 3.27
C PHE A 329 10.84 13.22 3.98
N ARG A 330 9.91 14.06 4.44
CA ARG A 330 10.23 15.32 5.13
C ARG A 330 10.60 15.12 6.60
N PHE A 331 10.04 14.10 7.24
CA PHE A 331 10.34 13.67 8.61
C PHE A 331 10.60 12.16 8.58
N SER A 332 11.33 11.62 9.54
CA SER A 332 11.66 10.19 9.67
C SER A 332 10.44 9.25 9.82
N SER A 333 9.24 9.71 9.48
CA SER A 333 7.98 8.96 9.46
C SER A 333 8.03 7.72 8.57
N CYS A 334 8.90 7.70 7.55
CA CYS A 334 9.15 6.50 6.74
C CYS A 334 9.67 5.30 7.56
N HIS A 335 10.20 5.53 8.77
CA HIS A 335 10.60 4.47 9.71
C HIS A 335 9.42 3.70 10.31
N HIS A 336 8.18 4.12 10.06
CA HIS A 336 7.02 3.35 10.50
C HIS A 336 6.85 2.07 9.64
N PRO A 337 6.72 0.87 10.23
CA PRO A 337 6.64 -0.41 9.50
C PRO A 337 5.57 -0.47 8.39
N LEU A 338 4.40 0.14 8.64
CA LEU A 338 3.32 0.21 7.65
C LEU A 338 3.72 1.05 6.42
N LEU A 339 4.35 2.21 6.64
CA LEU A 339 4.80 3.08 5.57
C LEU A 339 5.98 2.49 4.82
N ALA A 340 6.92 1.85 5.52
CA ALA A 340 8.05 1.15 4.89
C ALA A 340 7.56 0.06 3.93
N SER A 341 6.57 -0.72 4.35
CA SER A 341 5.96 -1.78 3.52
C SER A 341 5.23 -1.22 2.31
N ALA A 342 4.43 -0.16 2.51
CA ALA A 342 3.75 0.51 1.41
C ALA A 342 4.76 1.12 0.42
N LEU A 343 5.83 1.73 0.91
CA LEU A 343 6.89 2.33 0.10
C LEU A 343 7.60 1.28 -0.75
N SER A 344 7.97 0.14 -0.16
CA SER A 344 8.53 -1.02 -0.89
C SER A 344 7.62 -1.47 -2.04
N LYS A 345 6.30 -1.53 -1.79
CA LYS A 345 5.32 -1.89 -2.82
C LYS A 345 5.23 -0.83 -3.94
N ILE A 346 5.19 0.45 -3.59
CA ILE A 346 5.12 1.58 -4.53
C ILE A 346 6.39 1.67 -5.39
N MET A 347 7.55 1.29 -4.84
CA MET A 347 8.84 1.30 -5.56
C MET A 347 8.99 0.15 -6.58
N GLN A 348 8.04 -0.77 -6.68
CA GLN A 348 8.04 -1.78 -7.75
C GLN A 348 7.78 -1.15 -9.13
N ASP A 349 7.09 -0.02 -9.18
CA ASP A 349 6.78 0.69 -10.43
C ASP A 349 7.95 1.55 -10.92
N GLN A 350 8.29 1.42 -12.21
CA GLN A 350 9.42 2.13 -12.82
C GLN A 350 9.29 3.66 -12.77
N GLY A 351 8.09 4.22 -12.99
CA GLY A 351 7.87 5.67 -12.94
C GLY A 351 8.14 6.26 -11.55
N ASN A 352 7.72 5.55 -10.50
CA ASN A 352 7.91 5.97 -9.11
C ASN A 352 9.40 5.93 -8.72
N ARG A 353 10.14 4.91 -9.18
CA ARG A 353 11.59 4.77 -8.92
C ARG A 353 12.39 5.94 -9.45
N ILE A 354 12.15 6.33 -10.70
CA ILE A 354 12.86 7.45 -11.33
C ILE A 354 12.49 8.77 -10.64
N PHE A 355 11.24 8.93 -10.18
CA PHE A 355 10.81 10.13 -9.46
C PHE A 355 11.50 10.25 -8.10
N VAL A 356 11.42 9.22 -7.26
CA VAL A 356 12.06 9.21 -5.93
C VAL A 356 13.57 9.28 -6.05
N GLY A 357 14.15 8.58 -7.03
CA GLY A 357 15.57 8.57 -7.30
C GLY A 357 16.16 9.91 -7.71
N LYS A 358 15.36 10.90 -8.13
CA LYS A 358 15.83 12.27 -8.41
C LYS A 358 15.98 13.12 -7.14
N ASP A 359 15.23 12.82 -6.10
CA ASP A 359 15.26 13.59 -4.85
C ASP A 359 16.33 13.04 -3.90
N GLU A 360 17.39 13.81 -3.68
CA GLU A 360 18.47 13.41 -2.77
C GLU A 360 18.00 13.23 -1.33
N ASN A 361 17.01 14.00 -0.87
CA ASN A 361 16.51 13.89 0.50
C ASN A 361 15.73 12.60 0.69
N ALA A 362 14.88 12.24 -0.27
CA ALA A 362 14.16 10.97 -0.26
C ALA A 362 15.12 9.77 -0.23
N VAL A 363 16.17 9.81 -1.06
CA VAL A 363 17.20 8.77 -1.09
C VAL A 363 17.95 8.67 0.25
N ARG A 364 18.35 9.80 0.86
CA ARG A 364 19.00 9.79 2.18
C ARG A 364 18.10 9.22 3.28
N GLN A 365 16.80 9.51 3.24
CA GLN A 365 15.85 8.94 4.20
C GLN A 365 15.67 7.44 3.99
N LEU A 366 15.61 6.95 2.75
CA LEU A 366 15.60 5.50 2.49
C LEU A 366 16.88 4.82 3.00
N ILE A 367 18.03 5.47 2.83
CA ILE A 367 19.31 4.95 3.36
C ILE A 367 19.29 4.94 4.90
N SER A 368 18.68 5.94 5.54
CA SER A 368 18.59 5.99 7.02
C SER A 368 17.73 4.86 7.60
N MET A 369 16.76 4.35 6.83
CA MET A 369 15.93 3.21 7.24
C MET A 369 16.71 1.88 7.36
N ILE A 370 17.86 1.74 6.68
CA ILE A 370 18.73 0.54 6.84
C ILE A 370 19.31 0.46 8.26
N SER A 371 19.54 1.60 8.90
CA SER A 371 20.10 1.69 10.25
C SER A 371 19.02 1.77 11.34
N SER A 372 17.77 1.40 11.04
CA SER A 372 16.66 1.41 11.99
C SER A 372 16.74 0.21 12.95
N ASP A 373 16.32 0.41 14.20
CA ASP A 373 16.21 -0.67 15.19
C ASP A 373 15.11 -1.68 14.86
N ASN A 374 14.16 -1.31 13.98
CA ASN A 374 13.07 -2.19 13.58
C ASN A 374 13.46 -3.02 12.36
N ARG A 375 13.61 -4.32 12.59
CA ARG A 375 13.99 -5.28 11.55
C ARG A 375 13.07 -5.29 10.33
N HIS A 376 11.75 -5.19 10.50
CA HIS A 376 10.81 -5.18 9.37
C HIS A 376 11.04 -3.96 8.47
N VAL A 377 11.37 -2.81 9.08
CA VAL A 377 11.67 -1.57 8.35
C VAL A 377 12.93 -1.73 7.51
N VAL A 378 13.99 -2.37 8.06
CA VAL A 378 15.24 -2.65 7.34
C VAL A 378 14.98 -3.56 6.14
N GLU A 379 14.20 -4.64 6.31
CA GLU A 379 13.86 -5.55 5.21
C GLU A 379 13.10 -4.85 4.07
N GLN A 380 12.09 -4.05 4.40
CA GLN A 380 11.31 -3.30 3.40
C GLN A 380 12.14 -2.19 2.74
N ALA A 381 13.01 -1.51 3.51
CA ALA A 381 13.94 -0.52 2.97
C ALA A 381 14.92 -1.15 1.98
N CYS A 382 15.51 -2.29 2.32
CA CYS A 382 16.41 -3.02 1.42
C CYS A 382 15.70 -3.51 0.16
N SER A 383 14.44 -3.94 0.26
CA SER A 383 13.64 -4.30 -0.92
C SER A 383 13.41 -3.08 -1.83
N ALA A 384 12.98 -1.96 -1.27
CA ALA A 384 12.80 -0.70 -2.00
C ALA A 384 14.10 -0.21 -2.67
N LEU A 385 15.22 -0.24 -1.93
CA LEU A 385 16.53 0.15 -2.42
C LEU A 385 17.06 -0.78 -3.49
N SER A 386 16.80 -2.09 -3.39
CA SER A 386 17.15 -3.05 -4.45
C SER A 386 16.37 -2.77 -5.73
N SER A 387 15.09 -2.41 -5.63
CA SER A 387 14.27 -2.00 -6.77
C SER A 387 14.76 -0.68 -7.40
N LEU A 388 15.16 0.30 -6.58
CA LEU A 388 15.73 1.58 -7.02
C LEU A 388 17.12 1.41 -7.66
N ALA A 389 17.94 0.51 -7.12
CA ALA A 389 19.28 0.23 -7.61
C ALA A 389 19.28 -0.31 -9.04
N ALA A 390 18.17 -0.88 -9.53
CA ALA A 390 18.04 -1.40 -10.89
C ALA A 390 18.26 -0.32 -11.98
N ASP A 391 17.98 0.95 -11.68
CA ASP A 391 18.19 2.06 -12.60
C ASP A 391 19.59 2.68 -12.40
N VAL A 392 20.37 2.79 -13.48
CA VAL A 392 21.78 3.23 -13.43
C VAL A 392 21.95 4.64 -12.85
N THR A 393 21.06 5.57 -13.20
CA THR A 393 21.10 6.96 -12.73
C THR A 393 20.86 7.05 -11.22
N VAL A 394 19.90 6.28 -10.72
CA VAL A 394 19.55 6.21 -9.30
C VAL A 394 20.64 5.48 -8.51
N ALA A 395 21.24 4.41 -9.07
CA ALA A 395 22.37 3.71 -8.46
C ALA A 395 23.58 4.63 -8.23
N LEU A 396 23.89 5.52 -9.19
CA LEU A 396 24.94 6.52 -9.03
C LEU A 396 24.61 7.54 -7.92
N GLN A 397 23.33 7.93 -7.80
CA GLN A 397 22.87 8.83 -6.75
C GLN A 397 22.90 8.17 -5.36
N LEU A 398 22.58 6.88 -5.27
CA LEU A 398 22.74 6.08 -4.04
C LEU A 398 24.19 6.08 -3.56
N MET A 399 25.14 5.91 -4.48
CA MET A 399 26.57 5.99 -4.17
C MET A 399 26.99 7.40 -3.73
N LYS A 400 26.44 8.45 -4.35
CA LYS A 400 26.69 9.84 -3.93
C LYS A 400 26.17 10.13 -2.52
N CYS A 401 25.14 9.42 -2.08
CA CYS A 401 24.54 9.54 -0.74
C CYS A 401 25.19 8.61 0.30
N ASP A 402 26.38 8.05 0.03
CA ASP A 402 27.14 7.20 0.95
C ASP A 402 26.40 5.94 1.45
N ILE A 403 25.58 5.29 0.61
CA ILE A 403 24.86 4.06 0.96
C ILE A 403 25.78 2.94 1.51
N MET A 404 27.06 2.94 1.12
CA MET A 404 28.03 1.94 1.57
C MET A 404 28.32 1.98 3.08
N LYS A 405 28.20 3.14 3.74
CA LYS A 405 28.45 3.23 5.20
C LYS A 405 27.44 2.38 5.99
N PRO A 406 26.11 2.57 5.85
CA PRO A 406 25.11 1.70 6.48
C PRO A 406 25.27 0.23 6.12
N ILE A 407 25.50 -0.06 4.82
CA ILE A 407 25.71 -1.42 4.32
C ILE A 407 26.90 -2.08 5.03
N GLU A 408 28.04 -1.41 5.15
CA GLU A 408 29.23 -1.95 5.81
C GLU A 408 28.98 -2.22 7.31
N THR A 409 28.23 -1.37 8.00
CA THR A 409 27.83 -1.62 9.40
C THR A 409 26.99 -2.89 9.54
N VAL A 410 25.99 -3.08 8.67
CA VAL A 410 25.13 -4.28 8.73
C VAL A 410 25.89 -5.53 8.27
N LEU A 411 26.77 -5.44 7.27
CA LEU A 411 27.60 -6.59 6.84
C LEU A 411 28.58 -7.07 7.91
N ARG A 412 28.93 -6.22 8.89
CA ARG A 412 29.72 -6.61 10.07
C ARG A 412 28.87 -7.21 11.19
N SER A 413 27.54 -7.06 11.13
CA SER A 413 26.62 -7.65 12.11
C SER A 413 26.48 -9.16 11.86
N PHE A 414 26.18 -9.92 12.91
CA PHE A 414 25.99 -11.38 12.84
C PHE A 414 24.51 -11.78 12.67
N MET A 415 23.62 -10.81 12.39
CA MET A 415 22.19 -11.06 12.25
C MET A 415 21.87 -11.50 10.82
N ALA A 416 21.66 -12.80 10.61
CA ALA A 416 21.52 -13.40 9.28
C ALA A 416 20.45 -12.75 8.40
N GLU A 417 19.32 -12.33 8.98
CA GLU A 417 18.15 -11.85 8.23
C GLU A 417 18.32 -10.41 7.71
N GLU A 418 18.93 -9.52 8.49
CA GLU A 418 19.31 -8.17 8.04
C GLU A 418 20.41 -8.25 6.96
N VAL A 419 21.38 -9.14 7.17
CA VAL A 419 22.46 -9.39 6.20
C VAL A 419 21.91 -9.92 4.88
N ILE A 420 20.90 -10.80 4.89
CA ILE A 420 20.23 -11.29 3.67
C ILE A 420 19.65 -10.12 2.88
N SER A 421 18.90 -9.24 3.53
CA SER A 421 18.26 -8.09 2.91
C SER A 421 19.28 -7.10 2.35
N VAL A 422 20.34 -6.79 3.10
CA VAL A 422 21.41 -5.90 2.62
C VAL A 422 22.21 -6.53 1.47
N LEU A 423 22.49 -7.83 1.52
CA LEU A 423 23.17 -8.52 0.42
C LEU A 423 22.37 -8.45 -0.89
N GLN A 424 21.04 -8.46 -0.85
CA GLN A 424 20.22 -8.26 -2.06
C GLN A 424 20.46 -6.87 -2.69
N VAL A 425 20.57 -5.83 -1.86
CA VAL A 425 20.91 -4.47 -2.34
C VAL A 425 22.29 -4.46 -2.98
N VAL A 426 23.28 -5.09 -2.34
CA VAL A 426 24.65 -5.19 -2.86
C VAL A 426 24.69 -5.93 -4.20
N ILE A 427 23.97 -7.04 -4.34
CA ILE A 427 23.88 -7.82 -5.59
C ILE A 427 23.33 -6.96 -6.72
N SER A 428 22.26 -6.21 -6.45
CA SER A 428 21.63 -5.32 -7.44
C SER A 428 22.57 -4.18 -7.84
N LEU A 429 23.13 -3.45 -6.88
CA LEU A 429 24.07 -2.34 -7.15
C LEU A 429 25.34 -2.80 -7.88
N ALA A 430 25.89 -3.97 -7.53
CA ALA A 430 27.10 -4.49 -8.16
C ALA A 430 26.92 -4.86 -9.64
N PHE A 431 25.69 -5.17 -10.06
CA PHE A 431 25.38 -5.57 -11.44
C PHE A 431 25.02 -4.40 -12.36
N THR A 432 24.57 -3.27 -11.80
CA THR A 432 23.94 -2.21 -12.62
C THR A 432 24.94 -1.36 -13.39
N SER A 433 26.12 -1.10 -12.83
CA SER A 433 27.16 -0.34 -13.52
C SER A 433 28.55 -0.70 -13.01
N ASP A 434 29.51 -0.77 -13.94
CA ASP A 434 30.93 -0.98 -13.62
C ASP A 434 31.46 0.13 -12.70
N THR A 435 31.04 1.38 -12.91
CA THR A 435 31.48 2.52 -12.09
C THR A 435 31.00 2.44 -10.64
N VAL A 436 29.78 1.93 -10.43
CA VAL A 436 29.21 1.70 -9.09
C VAL A 436 29.93 0.51 -8.45
N SER A 437 30.05 -0.60 -9.18
CA SER A 437 30.75 -1.81 -8.74
C SER A 437 32.19 -1.50 -8.29
N GLN A 438 32.93 -0.72 -9.08
CA GLN A 438 34.30 -0.29 -8.75
C GLN A 438 34.37 0.50 -7.45
N LYS A 439 33.44 1.44 -7.24
CA LYS A 439 33.38 2.25 -6.01
C LYS A 439 32.92 1.47 -4.78
N MET A 440 32.12 0.42 -4.96
CA MET A 440 31.63 -0.43 -3.87
C MET A 440 32.71 -1.35 -3.30
N LEU A 441 33.69 -1.77 -4.10
CA LEU A 441 34.70 -2.73 -3.64
C LEU A 441 35.78 -2.06 -2.78
N THR A 442 35.51 -1.94 -1.49
CA THR A 442 36.50 -1.54 -0.47
C THR A 442 37.18 -2.77 0.14
N LYS A 443 38.35 -2.57 0.77
CA LYS A 443 39.06 -3.65 1.49
C LYS A 443 38.20 -4.25 2.61
N ASP A 444 37.36 -3.43 3.24
CA ASP A 444 36.52 -3.86 4.37
C ASP A 444 35.26 -4.60 3.90
N VAL A 445 34.64 -4.17 2.79
CA VAL A 445 33.57 -4.94 2.13
C VAL A 445 34.09 -6.30 1.70
N LEU A 446 35.28 -6.38 1.11
CA LEU A 446 35.89 -7.66 0.72
C LEU A 446 36.13 -8.59 1.91
N LYS A 447 36.63 -8.08 3.04
CA LYS A 447 36.80 -8.87 4.28
C LYS A 447 35.46 -9.38 4.80
N SER A 448 34.44 -8.52 4.81
CA SER A 448 33.10 -8.85 5.28
C SER A 448 32.45 -9.92 4.39
N LEU A 449 32.49 -9.74 3.06
CA LEU A 449 31.99 -10.73 2.10
C LEU A 449 32.70 -12.09 2.22
N LYS A 450 34.02 -12.10 2.43
CA LYS A 450 34.77 -13.34 2.69
C LYS A 450 34.27 -14.08 3.93
N SER A 451 34.04 -13.35 5.03
CA SER A 451 33.48 -13.90 6.26
C SER A 451 32.08 -14.48 6.02
N LEU A 452 31.23 -13.75 5.30
CA LEU A 452 29.86 -14.16 4.98
C LEU A 452 29.78 -15.37 4.05
N CYS A 453 30.73 -15.53 3.13
CA CYS A 453 30.85 -16.75 2.33
C CYS A 453 31.18 -17.99 3.17
N ALA A 454 31.74 -17.82 4.37
CA ALA A 454 32.03 -18.90 5.33
C ALA A 454 30.94 -19.06 6.41
N HIS A 455 29.84 -18.30 6.33
CA HIS A 455 28.80 -18.26 7.36
C HIS A 455 28.06 -19.60 7.51
N LYS A 456 27.43 -19.86 8.66
CA LYS A 456 26.72 -21.14 8.90
C LYS A 456 25.42 -21.28 8.08
N ASP A 457 24.78 -20.16 7.76
CA ASP A 457 23.52 -20.12 7.02
C ASP A 457 23.76 -20.24 5.49
N PRO A 458 23.18 -21.25 4.81
CA PRO A 458 23.34 -21.45 3.38
C PRO A 458 22.75 -20.32 2.51
N GLU A 459 21.73 -19.59 2.95
CA GLU A 459 21.16 -18.48 2.16
C GLU A 459 22.07 -17.24 2.20
N VAL A 460 22.66 -16.94 3.36
CA VAL A 460 23.70 -15.90 3.49
C VAL A 460 24.90 -16.23 2.60
N GLN A 461 25.39 -17.48 2.65
CA GLN A 461 26.48 -17.93 1.78
C GLN A 461 26.15 -17.74 0.30
N ARG A 462 24.95 -18.18 -0.13
CA ARG A 462 24.52 -18.07 -1.52
C ARG A 462 24.50 -16.62 -1.99
N LEU A 463 23.92 -15.71 -1.22
CA LEU A 463 23.83 -14.29 -1.57
C LEU A 463 25.20 -13.61 -1.55
N ALA A 464 26.06 -13.91 -0.58
CA ALA A 464 27.43 -13.39 -0.54
C ALA A 464 28.22 -13.83 -1.78
N LEU A 465 28.10 -15.10 -2.20
CA LEU A 465 28.72 -15.61 -3.41
C LEU A 465 28.19 -14.94 -4.68
N LEU A 466 26.89 -14.66 -4.75
CA LEU A 466 26.30 -13.92 -5.86
C LEU A 466 26.81 -12.47 -5.90
N ALA A 467 26.97 -11.82 -4.75
CA ALA A 467 27.54 -10.48 -4.64
C ALA A 467 28.99 -10.44 -5.14
N VAL A 468 29.83 -11.38 -4.68
CA VAL A 468 31.22 -11.53 -5.14
C VAL A 468 31.28 -11.79 -6.65
N GLY A 469 30.42 -12.67 -7.16
CA GLY A 469 30.32 -12.93 -8.60
C GLY A 469 29.93 -11.69 -9.40
N ASN A 470 28.94 -10.93 -8.93
CA ASN A 470 28.50 -9.71 -9.62
C ASN A 470 29.57 -8.61 -9.60
N LEU A 471 30.27 -8.42 -8.46
CA LEU A 471 31.40 -7.50 -8.36
C LEU A 471 32.54 -7.87 -9.33
N GLY A 472 32.70 -9.16 -9.65
CA GLY A 472 33.70 -9.67 -10.59
C GLY A 472 33.42 -9.43 -12.07
N PHE A 473 32.25 -8.89 -12.46
CA PHE A 473 32.03 -8.46 -13.85
C PHE A 473 32.86 -7.22 -14.19
N CYS A 474 33.08 -6.32 -13.23
CA CYS A 474 33.97 -5.19 -13.37
C CYS A 474 35.43 -5.66 -13.42
N LEU A 475 36.18 -5.20 -14.42
CA LEU A 475 37.52 -5.70 -14.73
C LEU A 475 38.55 -5.34 -13.63
N GLU A 476 38.46 -4.14 -13.07
CA GLU A 476 39.30 -3.66 -11.97
C GLU A 476 39.07 -4.50 -10.71
N ASN A 477 37.81 -4.71 -10.35
CA ASN A 477 37.40 -5.52 -9.20
C ASN A 477 37.84 -6.97 -9.37
N ARG A 478 37.67 -7.53 -10.57
CA ARG A 478 38.11 -8.89 -10.88
C ARG A 478 39.60 -9.08 -10.64
N ARG A 479 40.45 -8.13 -11.03
CA ARG A 479 41.90 -8.20 -10.75
C ARG A 479 42.17 -8.31 -9.25
N VAL A 480 41.48 -7.52 -8.43
CA VAL A 480 41.61 -7.56 -6.96
C VAL A 480 41.07 -8.86 -6.35
N LEU A 481 39.98 -9.40 -6.89
CA LEU A 481 39.39 -10.65 -6.40
C LEU A 481 40.25 -11.87 -6.77
N VAL A 482 40.84 -11.89 -7.96
CA VAL A 482 41.70 -12.99 -8.44
C VAL A 482 43.03 -13.05 -7.70
N THR A 483 43.60 -11.91 -7.28
CA THR A 483 44.84 -11.90 -6.47
C THR A 483 44.64 -12.42 -5.05
N SER A 484 43.40 -12.54 -4.59
CA SER A 484 43.09 -13.00 -3.24
C SER A 484 43.04 -14.53 -3.16
N GLU A 485 44.17 -15.17 -2.85
CA GLU A 485 44.28 -16.63 -2.72
C GLU A 485 43.28 -17.24 -1.71
N SER A 486 43.13 -16.62 -0.54
CA SER A 486 42.14 -17.01 0.49
C SER A 486 40.69 -17.12 -0.02
N LEU A 487 40.30 -16.23 -0.94
CA LEU A 487 38.95 -16.26 -1.53
C LEU A 487 38.84 -17.42 -2.54
N ARG A 488 39.86 -17.62 -3.37
CA ARG A 488 39.90 -18.70 -4.35
C ARG A 488 39.79 -20.07 -3.68
N GLU A 489 40.57 -20.30 -2.61
CA GLU A 489 40.51 -21.55 -1.85
C GLU A 489 39.13 -21.78 -1.21
N LEU A 490 38.54 -20.73 -0.65
CA LEU A 490 37.21 -20.80 -0.07
C LEU A 490 36.16 -21.15 -1.13
N LEU A 491 36.20 -20.49 -2.29
CA LEU A 491 35.29 -20.77 -3.41
C LEU A 491 35.42 -22.21 -3.91
N LEU A 492 36.65 -22.73 -4.05
CA LEU A 492 36.91 -24.12 -4.46
C LEU A 492 36.41 -25.14 -3.43
N ARG A 493 36.45 -24.79 -2.13
CA ARG A 493 35.86 -25.64 -1.08
C ARG A 493 34.34 -25.66 -1.20
N LEU A 494 33.73 -24.50 -1.47
CA LEU A 494 32.29 -24.33 -1.55
C LEU A 494 31.66 -24.98 -2.80
N THR A 495 32.41 -25.23 -3.87
CA THR A 495 31.94 -25.99 -5.04
C THR A 495 31.79 -27.49 -4.78
N VAL A 496 32.32 -28.01 -3.68
CA VAL A 496 32.24 -29.44 -3.32
C VAL A 496 31.20 -29.69 -2.22
N THR A 497 30.67 -28.63 -1.61
CA THR A 497 29.64 -28.69 -0.55
C THR A 497 28.37 -29.39 -1.04
N PRO A 498 27.69 -30.21 -0.20
CA PRO A 498 26.48 -30.94 -0.58
C PRO A 498 25.25 -30.05 -0.85
N VAL A 499 25.29 -28.77 -0.45
CA VAL A 499 24.17 -27.82 -0.66
C VAL A 499 24.18 -27.31 -2.10
N PRO A 500 23.21 -27.70 -2.95
CA PRO A 500 23.27 -27.43 -4.40
C PRO A 500 23.18 -25.95 -4.74
N ARG A 501 22.46 -25.15 -3.94
CA ARG A 501 22.32 -23.70 -4.15
C ARG A 501 23.63 -22.94 -3.97
N VAL A 502 24.40 -23.30 -2.92
CA VAL A 502 25.70 -22.70 -2.61
C VAL A 502 26.75 -23.14 -3.63
N ASN A 503 26.77 -24.44 -3.97
CA ASN A 503 27.68 -24.99 -4.97
C ASN A 503 27.54 -24.27 -6.32
N LYS A 504 26.31 -24.14 -6.83
CA LYS A 504 26.05 -23.43 -8.10
C LYS A 504 26.49 -21.96 -8.05
N ALA A 505 26.28 -21.28 -6.92
CA ALA A 505 26.69 -19.88 -6.75
C ALA A 505 28.22 -19.74 -6.70
N ALA A 506 28.92 -20.64 -5.99
CA ALA A 506 30.38 -20.67 -5.93
C ALA A 506 31.00 -21.00 -7.31
N ALA A 507 30.41 -21.95 -8.02
CA ALA A 507 30.82 -22.28 -9.39
C ALA A 507 30.63 -21.10 -10.34
N ARG A 508 29.50 -20.39 -10.25
CA ARG A 508 29.25 -19.15 -11.01
C ARG A 508 30.30 -18.09 -10.71
N ALA A 509 30.61 -17.86 -9.43
CA ALA A 509 31.62 -16.87 -9.04
C ALA A 509 33.01 -17.21 -9.61
N LEU A 510 33.46 -18.47 -9.50
CA LEU A 510 34.75 -18.91 -10.07
C LEU A 510 34.79 -18.77 -11.59
N ALA A 511 33.69 -19.09 -12.28
CA ALA A 511 33.60 -18.93 -13.73
C ALA A 511 33.72 -17.45 -14.15
N ILE A 512 33.07 -16.53 -13.43
CA ILE A 512 33.17 -15.08 -13.69
C ILE A 512 34.60 -14.57 -13.43
N LEU A 513 35.26 -15.06 -12.38
CA LEU A 513 36.66 -14.73 -12.09
C LEU A 513 37.64 -15.29 -13.15
N GLY A 514 37.21 -16.24 -13.98
CA GLY A 514 38.02 -16.87 -15.03
C GLY A 514 38.85 -18.05 -14.56
N GLU A 515 38.55 -18.58 -13.38
CA GLU A 515 39.21 -19.74 -12.78
C GLU A 515 38.65 -21.05 -13.34
N ASN A 516 38.41 -21.10 -14.65
CA ASN A 516 37.67 -22.17 -15.31
C ASN A 516 38.35 -23.54 -15.16
N GLU A 517 39.68 -23.58 -15.25
CA GLU A 517 40.44 -24.83 -15.06
C GLU A 517 40.42 -25.31 -13.61
N ASN A 518 40.53 -24.40 -12.65
CA ASN A 518 40.45 -24.73 -11.22
C ASN A 518 39.03 -25.19 -10.83
N LEU A 519 38.00 -24.50 -11.32
CA LEU A 519 36.60 -24.88 -11.18
C LEU A 519 36.36 -26.27 -11.76
N ARG A 520 36.83 -26.53 -12.98
CA ARG A 520 36.70 -27.82 -13.66
C ARG A 520 37.33 -28.96 -12.86
N ARG A 521 38.55 -28.76 -12.34
CA ARG A 521 39.22 -29.73 -11.46
C ARG A 521 38.38 -30.02 -10.22
N SER A 522 37.81 -29.00 -9.59
CA SER A 522 36.99 -29.16 -8.39
C SER A 522 35.69 -29.94 -8.63
N ILE A 523 35.03 -29.76 -9.79
CA ILE A 523 33.77 -30.45 -10.13
C ILE A 523 34.03 -31.85 -10.74
N ARG A 524 35.31 -32.27 -10.87
CA ARG A 524 35.71 -33.51 -11.58
C ARG A 524 35.18 -33.56 -13.02
N GLY A 525 35.08 -32.39 -13.67
CA GLY A 525 34.61 -32.28 -15.05
C GLY A 525 35.64 -32.87 -16.03
N ARG A 526 35.18 -33.57 -17.06
CA ARG A 526 36.07 -34.16 -18.09
C ARG A 526 36.95 -33.08 -18.74
N PRO A 527 38.23 -33.35 -19.04
CA PRO A 527 39.08 -32.44 -19.82
C PRO A 527 38.51 -32.24 -21.23
N VAL A 528 38.35 -30.98 -21.63
CA VAL A 528 37.95 -30.49 -22.95
C VAL A 528 39.28 -29.99 -23.48
N SER A 529 40.00 -30.90 -24.12
CA SER A 529 41.37 -30.72 -24.58
C SER A 529 41.48 -29.82 -25.80
N LYS A 530 40.36 -29.27 -26.29
CA LYS A 530 40.29 -28.48 -27.52
C LYS A 530 39.51 -27.21 -27.26
N GLN A 531 39.95 -26.09 -27.85
CA GLN A 531 39.23 -24.83 -27.84
C GLN A 531 37.81 -25.08 -28.34
N GLY A 532 36.80 -24.80 -27.52
CA GLY A 532 35.41 -24.98 -27.91
C GLY A 532 35.08 -24.03 -29.06
N LEU A 533 34.44 -24.55 -30.12
CA LEU A 533 34.05 -23.74 -31.27
C LEU A 533 32.87 -22.85 -30.86
N ARG A 534 33.04 -21.53 -30.88
CA ARG A 534 31.97 -20.57 -30.56
C ARG A 534 31.13 -20.36 -31.82
N ILE A 535 29.91 -20.90 -31.80
CA ILE A 535 29.00 -20.85 -32.93
C ILE A 535 27.90 -19.82 -32.65
N LEU A 536 27.78 -18.81 -33.50
CA LEU A 536 26.63 -17.91 -33.54
C LEU A 536 25.65 -18.40 -34.59
N ALA A 537 24.49 -18.91 -34.16
CA ALA A 537 23.41 -19.35 -35.04
C ALA A 537 22.30 -18.29 -35.10
N MET A 538 21.95 -17.85 -36.30
CA MET A 538 21.00 -16.78 -36.56
C MET A 538 19.80 -17.29 -37.36
N ASP A 539 18.60 -17.19 -36.80
CA ASP A 539 17.37 -17.58 -37.50
C ASP A 539 16.77 -16.42 -38.31
N GLY A 540 16.40 -16.68 -39.57
CA GLY A 540 15.96 -15.68 -40.53
C GLY A 540 14.45 -15.52 -40.62
N GLY A 541 13.85 -14.86 -39.63
CA GLY A 541 12.41 -14.60 -39.57
C GLY A 541 12.01 -13.14 -39.83
N GLY A 542 12.00 -12.67 -41.08
CA GLY A 542 11.38 -11.39 -41.46
C GLY A 542 11.86 -10.18 -40.64
N MET A 543 11.05 -9.13 -40.40
CA MET A 543 11.47 -7.90 -39.70
C MET A 543 12.17 -8.10 -38.33
N LYS A 544 12.12 -9.30 -37.73
CA LYS A 544 12.92 -9.67 -36.55
C LYS A 544 14.43 -9.63 -36.79
N GLY A 545 14.90 -9.76 -38.04
CA GLY A 545 16.31 -9.65 -38.39
C GLY A 545 16.93 -8.30 -38.04
N LEU A 546 16.15 -7.22 -38.10
CA LEU A 546 16.63 -5.87 -37.76
C LEU A 546 16.85 -5.71 -36.25
N ALA A 547 15.99 -6.34 -35.43
CA ALA A 547 16.20 -6.46 -33.99
C ALA A 547 17.45 -7.28 -33.67
N THR A 548 17.72 -8.36 -34.45
CA THR A 548 18.95 -9.14 -34.31
C THR A 548 20.20 -8.31 -34.61
N VAL A 549 20.18 -7.48 -35.66
CA VAL A 549 21.30 -6.56 -35.96
C VAL A 549 21.50 -5.54 -34.83
N GLN A 550 20.42 -4.99 -34.26
CA GLN A 550 20.50 -4.07 -33.12
C GLN A 550 21.06 -4.75 -31.85
N MET A 551 20.64 -5.98 -31.55
CA MET A 551 21.21 -6.75 -30.45
C MET A 551 22.71 -7.02 -30.66
N LEU A 552 23.12 -7.38 -31.87
CA LEU A 552 24.53 -7.56 -32.20
C LEU A 552 25.33 -6.26 -32.08
N LYS A 553 24.73 -5.09 -32.38
CA LYS A 553 25.38 -3.78 -32.18
C LYS A 553 25.65 -3.50 -30.71
N GLU A 554 24.69 -3.78 -29.84
CA GLU A 554 24.89 -3.65 -28.39
C GLU A 554 25.93 -4.63 -27.87
N ILE A 555 26.04 -5.83 -28.44
CA ILE A 555 27.10 -6.79 -28.11
C ILE A 555 28.48 -6.29 -28.55
N GLU A 556 28.66 -5.76 -29.77
CA GLU A 556 29.94 -5.17 -30.20
C GLU A 556 30.31 -3.98 -29.32
N LYS A 557 29.34 -3.12 -28.98
CA LYS A 557 29.55 -1.96 -28.12
C LYS A 557 29.95 -2.36 -26.69
N GLY A 558 29.32 -3.41 -26.14
CA GLY A 558 29.63 -3.91 -24.80
C GLY A 558 30.95 -4.69 -24.71
N THR A 559 31.41 -5.29 -25.80
CA THR A 559 32.64 -6.11 -25.82
C THR A 559 33.86 -5.40 -26.42
N GLY A 560 33.66 -4.30 -27.16
CA GLY A 560 34.71 -3.58 -27.86
C GLY A 560 35.35 -4.37 -29.02
N LYS A 561 34.75 -5.50 -29.42
CA LYS A 561 35.24 -6.40 -30.46
C LYS A 561 34.17 -6.65 -31.50
N ARG A 562 34.59 -6.96 -32.73
CA ARG A 562 33.65 -7.27 -33.82
C ARG A 562 33.03 -8.65 -33.62
N ILE A 563 31.80 -8.87 -34.10
CA ILE A 563 31.10 -10.16 -33.97
C ILE A 563 31.91 -11.33 -34.55
N HIS A 564 32.60 -11.15 -35.67
CA HIS A 564 33.44 -12.18 -36.29
C HIS A 564 34.73 -12.51 -35.50
N GLU A 565 35.14 -11.66 -34.55
CA GLU A 565 36.26 -11.93 -33.64
C GLU A 565 35.78 -12.67 -32.37
N LEU A 566 34.49 -12.55 -32.06
CA LEU A 566 33.86 -13.14 -30.89
C LEU A 566 33.42 -14.59 -31.13
N PHE A 567 33.11 -14.96 -32.37
CA PHE A 567 32.62 -16.28 -32.76
C PHE A 567 33.47 -16.90 -33.86
N ASP A 568 33.79 -18.18 -33.73
CA ASP A 568 34.64 -18.93 -34.65
C ASP A 568 33.85 -19.42 -35.89
N LEU A 569 32.53 -19.55 -35.74
CA LEU A 569 31.60 -19.86 -36.83
C LEU A 569 30.32 -19.03 -36.66
N ILE A 570 29.91 -18.35 -37.73
CA ILE A 570 28.62 -17.66 -37.78
C ILE A 570 27.79 -18.34 -38.87
N CYS A 571 26.62 -18.85 -38.49
CA CYS A 571 25.71 -19.53 -39.40
C CYS A 571 24.30 -18.97 -39.25
N GLY A 572 23.48 -19.10 -40.29
CA GLY A 572 22.10 -18.69 -40.22
C GLY A 572 21.26 -19.19 -41.38
N THR A 573 19.94 -19.10 -41.21
CA THR A 573 18.92 -19.49 -42.19
C THR A 573 18.29 -18.24 -42.82
N SER A 574 17.84 -18.32 -44.08
CA SER A 574 17.13 -17.22 -44.77
C SER A 574 17.87 -15.87 -44.65
N THR A 575 17.24 -14.82 -44.13
CA THR A 575 17.85 -13.49 -43.92
C THR A 575 19.00 -13.51 -42.92
N GLY A 576 18.97 -14.39 -41.92
CA GLY A 576 20.07 -14.61 -40.97
C GLY A 576 21.30 -15.22 -41.64
N GLY A 577 21.11 -16.04 -42.68
CA GLY A 577 22.19 -16.57 -43.51
C GLY A 577 22.91 -15.48 -44.30
N MET A 578 22.18 -14.52 -44.86
CA MET A 578 22.80 -13.36 -45.52
C MET A 578 23.63 -12.53 -44.55
N LEU A 579 23.13 -12.32 -43.34
CA LEU A 579 23.86 -11.60 -42.30
C LEU A 579 25.12 -12.34 -41.86
N ALA A 580 25.03 -13.66 -41.71
CA ALA A 580 26.18 -14.50 -41.41
C ALA A 580 27.28 -14.35 -42.48
N VAL A 581 26.91 -14.34 -43.76
CA VAL A 581 27.86 -14.11 -44.86
C VAL A 581 28.43 -12.69 -44.83
N ALA A 582 27.58 -11.68 -44.60
CA ALA A 582 27.99 -10.27 -44.54
C ALA A 582 28.99 -10.02 -43.39
N LEU A 583 28.72 -10.57 -42.20
CA LEU A 583 29.53 -10.39 -41.01
C LEU A 583 30.79 -11.27 -41.00
N ALA A 584 30.68 -12.54 -41.39
CA ALA A 584 31.77 -13.51 -41.24
C ALA A 584 32.71 -13.57 -42.46
N ILE A 585 32.16 -13.43 -43.67
CA ILE A 585 32.95 -13.60 -44.91
C ILE A 585 33.31 -12.24 -45.50
N LYS A 586 32.36 -11.30 -45.55
CA LYS A 586 32.57 -9.96 -46.12
C LYS A 586 33.08 -8.93 -45.12
N LEU A 587 33.15 -9.29 -43.83
CA LEU A 587 33.62 -8.43 -42.73
C LEU A 587 32.94 -7.05 -42.72
N MET A 588 31.67 -7.00 -43.12
CA MET A 588 30.89 -5.75 -43.20
C MET A 588 30.56 -5.25 -41.80
N THR A 589 30.37 -3.93 -41.69
CA THR A 589 29.91 -3.34 -40.42
C THR A 589 28.43 -3.65 -40.19
N LEU A 590 27.99 -3.65 -38.93
CA LEU A 590 26.58 -3.86 -38.60
C LEU A 590 25.67 -2.74 -39.15
N GLU A 591 26.21 -1.57 -39.48
CA GLU A 591 25.49 -0.48 -40.16
C GLU A 591 25.21 -0.82 -41.63
N GLN A 592 26.22 -1.33 -42.33
CA GLN A 592 26.06 -1.83 -43.71
C GLN A 592 25.09 -3.01 -43.76
N CYS A 593 25.15 -3.89 -42.76
CA CYS A 593 24.22 -5.01 -42.65
C CYS A 593 22.77 -4.54 -42.42
N GLU A 594 22.57 -3.48 -41.65
CA GLU A 594 21.24 -2.87 -41.44
C GLU A 594 20.71 -2.21 -42.73
N GLU A 595 21.59 -1.57 -43.51
CA GLU A 595 21.22 -0.95 -44.79
C GLU A 595 20.82 -2.00 -45.84
N ILE A 596 21.56 -3.10 -45.94
CA ILE A 596 21.19 -4.26 -46.75
C ILE A 596 19.80 -4.76 -46.37
N TYR A 597 19.50 -4.80 -45.07
CA TYR A 597 18.19 -5.22 -44.57
C TYR A 597 17.06 -4.27 -44.98
N LYS A 598 17.28 -2.96 -44.84
CA LYS A 598 16.31 -1.92 -45.24
C LYS A 598 16.06 -1.94 -46.75
N ASN A 599 17.10 -2.15 -47.55
CA ASN A 599 16.99 -2.20 -49.00
C ASN A 599 16.33 -3.50 -49.47
N LEU A 600 16.65 -4.65 -48.87
CA LEU A 600 15.96 -5.91 -49.13
C LEU A 600 14.48 -5.81 -48.75
N GLY A 601 14.17 -5.23 -47.59
CA GLY A 601 12.78 -5.02 -47.16
C GLY A 601 11.99 -4.17 -48.16
N LYS A 602 12.59 -3.10 -48.69
CA LYS A 602 11.97 -2.29 -49.75
C LYS A 602 11.78 -3.09 -51.04
N LEU A 603 12.79 -3.82 -51.51
CA LEU A 603 12.71 -4.61 -52.74
C LEU A 603 11.71 -5.78 -52.66
N VAL A 604 11.56 -6.40 -51.49
CA VAL A 604 10.71 -7.59 -51.32
C VAL A 604 9.28 -7.22 -50.95
N PHE A 605 9.05 -6.07 -50.29
CA PHE A 605 7.74 -5.69 -49.77
C PHE A 605 7.17 -4.39 -50.38
N ALA A 606 7.90 -3.65 -51.22
CA ALA A 606 7.42 -2.39 -51.81
C ALA A 606 7.01 -2.49 -53.29
N ASP A 607 7.14 -3.64 -53.95
CA ASP A 607 6.58 -3.78 -55.30
C ASP A 607 5.05 -3.92 -55.21
N PRO A 608 4.27 -2.99 -55.82
CA PRO A 608 2.83 -3.16 -55.93
C PRO A 608 2.55 -4.37 -56.83
N VAL A 609 1.67 -5.26 -56.38
CA VAL A 609 1.14 -6.37 -57.20
C VAL A 609 0.70 -5.81 -58.56
N PRO A 610 1.30 -6.23 -59.69
CA PRO A 610 0.84 -5.80 -61.00
C PRO A 610 -0.59 -6.32 -61.17
N LYS A 611 -1.54 -5.40 -61.33
CA LYS A 611 -2.80 -5.72 -62.02
C LYS A 611 -2.42 -5.90 -63.48
N ASP A 612 -2.11 -7.13 -63.88
CA ASP A 612 -2.69 -7.77 -65.07
C ASP A 612 -1.92 -9.05 -65.42
N ASN A 613 -2.70 -10.08 -65.73
CA ASN A 613 -2.24 -11.35 -66.29
C ASN A 613 -1.51 -11.10 -67.61
N GLU A 614 -0.20 -11.27 -67.67
CA GLU A 614 0.48 -11.93 -68.79
C GLU A 614 1.97 -12.22 -68.47
N ALA A 615 2.35 -13.49 -68.65
CA ALA A 615 3.69 -14.09 -68.53
C ALA A 615 4.33 -14.13 -67.12
N ALA A 616 3.85 -15.08 -66.29
CA ALA A 616 4.44 -15.35 -64.99
C ALA A 616 5.92 -15.76 -65.07
N SER A 617 6.79 -14.94 -64.47
CA SER A 617 8.22 -15.23 -64.32
C SER A 617 8.44 -16.46 -63.42
N TRP A 618 9.60 -17.13 -63.51
CA TRP A 618 9.92 -18.28 -62.66
C TRP A 618 9.80 -17.98 -61.15
N ARG A 619 9.91 -16.70 -60.77
CA ARG A 619 9.71 -16.20 -59.40
C ARG A 619 8.25 -16.27 -58.96
N GLU A 620 7.32 -15.96 -59.86
CA GLU A 620 5.87 -16.03 -59.60
C GLU A 620 5.38 -17.47 -59.58
N LYS A 621 5.96 -18.37 -60.38
CA LYS A 621 5.70 -19.82 -60.27
C LYS A 621 6.21 -20.39 -58.94
N LEU A 622 7.36 -19.94 -58.45
CA LEU A 622 7.89 -20.34 -57.14
C LEU A 622 7.00 -19.83 -55.99
N ASP A 623 6.52 -18.59 -56.08
CA ASP A 623 5.63 -17.98 -55.08
C ASP A 623 4.22 -18.63 -55.09
N GLN A 624 3.68 -18.96 -56.27
CA GLN A 624 2.45 -19.73 -56.38
C GLN A 624 2.59 -21.16 -55.84
N LEU A 625 3.74 -21.81 -56.04
CA LEU A 625 4.03 -23.13 -55.45
C LEU A 625 4.17 -23.07 -53.93
N TYR A 626 4.78 -22.01 -53.39
CA TYR A 626 4.92 -21.77 -51.95
C TYR A 626 3.56 -21.51 -51.27
N LYS A 627 2.66 -20.79 -51.96
CA LYS A 627 1.31 -20.49 -51.45
C LYS A 627 0.32 -21.66 -51.57
N SER A 628 0.56 -22.62 -52.47
CA SER A 628 -0.44 -23.66 -52.83
C SER A 628 -0.22 -25.04 -52.20
N SER A 629 0.87 -25.33 -51.49
CA SER A 629 1.03 -26.65 -50.88
C SER A 629 1.69 -26.65 -49.50
N SER A 630 1.00 -27.32 -48.59
CA SER A 630 1.43 -27.74 -47.26
C SER A 630 2.49 -28.86 -47.34
N GLN A 631 3.65 -28.59 -47.94
CA GLN A 631 4.82 -29.46 -47.86
C GLN A 631 6.09 -28.68 -47.54
N SER A 632 6.87 -29.21 -46.59
CA SER A 632 8.16 -28.64 -46.20
C SER A 632 9.22 -28.91 -47.26
N PHE A 633 9.74 -27.86 -47.91
CA PHE A 633 10.86 -27.97 -48.82
C PHE A 633 12.18 -27.78 -48.08
N ARG A 634 13.14 -28.68 -48.34
CA ARG A 634 14.52 -28.56 -47.86
C ARG A 634 15.43 -28.23 -49.05
N VAL A 635 15.81 -26.97 -49.17
CA VAL A 635 16.81 -26.54 -50.16
C VAL A 635 18.19 -26.72 -49.56
N VAL A 636 18.99 -27.61 -50.13
CA VAL A 636 20.38 -27.84 -49.71
C VAL A 636 21.31 -27.16 -50.70
N VAL A 637 21.95 -26.08 -50.27
CA VAL A 637 23.01 -25.41 -51.03
C VAL A 637 24.34 -26.03 -50.63
N HIS A 638 24.98 -26.70 -51.58
CA HIS A 638 26.29 -27.30 -51.37
C HIS A 638 27.36 -26.27 -51.75
N GLY A 639 28.06 -25.75 -50.74
CA GLY A 639 29.23 -24.91 -50.93
C GLY A 639 30.45 -25.59 -50.31
N SER A 640 31.36 -26.09 -51.14
CA SER A 640 32.66 -26.59 -50.68
C SER A 640 33.65 -25.42 -50.61
N LYS A 641 34.24 -25.19 -49.43
CA LYS A 641 35.42 -24.34 -49.30
C LYS A 641 36.64 -25.19 -49.68
N VAL A 642 37.24 -24.91 -50.83
CA VAL A 642 38.57 -25.47 -51.15
C VAL A 642 39.53 -24.84 -50.16
N ILE A 643 40.02 -25.65 -49.22
CA ILE A 643 41.16 -25.29 -48.38
C ILE A 643 42.39 -25.59 -49.23
N SER A 644 43.00 -24.54 -49.79
CA SER A 644 44.39 -24.63 -50.22
C SER A 644 45.23 -24.88 -48.97
N ILE A 645 45.88 -26.06 -48.94
CA ILE A 645 46.83 -26.48 -47.90
C ILE A 645 48.03 -25.55 -47.90
#